data_AF-A0A3D3NW96-F1
#
_entry.id   AF-A0A3D3NW96-F1
#
_cell.length_a   1.000
_cell.length_b   1.000
_cell.length_c   1.000
_cell.angle_alpha   90.00
_cell.angle_beta   90.00
_cell.angle_gamma   90.00
#
_symmetry.space_group_name_H-M   'P 1'
#
loop_
_entity.id
_entity.type
_entity.pdbx_description
1 polymer ?
#
loop_
_entity_poly.entity_id
_entity_poly.type
_entity_poly.pdbx_seq_one_letter_code
_entity_poly.pdbx_strand_id
1 'polypeptide(L)'
;MKTPFAILCLLFCVLTAQAQTLPGFSFNTGDNSFTYDDPDDPGAVVTGYIRKPTTAAASGQAILICHGKGGSAANFNSQHAANFVQWGYYCIVPQLSHAGAGGGTSSNEGYCPENSRIGRACLKILADVPTVDTTRVAMFGHSMGAYFTGGFCGENPSPYPALRAAILGAGGSQGTGGSSTNALPTQAEVAGITAPMLLFHGTQDTSYPRSQDLKASLDANSVPNRLLLYQAVPHGIMDANQKRADVYSIGRAWFTTHGVLSFAGNTAPTISAPASVTVTAGVASSPVAVTIGDGQTAASALTVEAFSLDADVAGTTTPPVPAYSGRLNNSGLVWGGSGANRTLTITPAAGVTGTVEVALVVTDGTVSTGQLATVHYLQVTITSGAPPLTLAYNTGGTRINVNRNATPGSSLTATGGTAPYSWALVSGSLPAGITLNSNGTFSGTSTASGGHTFRARATDTLGATGEADFSLWVNATRQGTVTPITFNGPVTGAPVTFSLYLPPGYSGGSASYPIVYHLHGIGGTHDGPQITTVPVSHEAAVSAGLIEPCIIVFPDGYNDSFWADAINVVKPAETNIMQEIIPHMEANYRVRPGGNHRVIQGFSMGGFGAAKFATKFPASFACCAVYDGAMLTWTQMQQRHANQTANIFNNSMAAYNDHSAFHWVVQNAATLRDSMPFRDAVGDLVSENQAWKAALDAQSIPSGYVETGLPHSVGPLLDAQGANMWEFIAAALAAAADDFTISFPGGGAELAASTGSAMNVTLSASGGTAPYTWSVLSGALPAGVTLSSAGVLSGTPTATGTFTFTVQVSDSGGGTDTQQLVLTVNAPPAITPQASRDVNGNIVLAWPTTIGAWYQVEVSDDLMNWLPLGVAVAATQTAMSWTDNGTLTGTPPATDDRRFYRVRDFGVFTVNVSGNNFTYTDAQRSVTGVLRTPTGSGSFPAVIINHGTSGTAAGYAGARANEMLPWGLVCIGANLTHQDANGPEVDLGHSPENHARIEACLAVLASRGYVDMNRVVMFGNSRGGFTTAGSASLLHSRIKAIGICAGGVRSEE
;
A
#
# COMPACT_ATOMS: atom_id res chain seq x y z
N MET A 1 72.43 48.54 -8.30
CA MET A 1 72.79 48.69 -6.87
C MET A 1 71.59 49.31 -6.16
N LYS A 2 70.99 48.76 -5.10
CA LYS A 2 71.32 47.56 -4.29
C LYS A 2 70.04 46.74 -3.95
N THR A 3 70.11 45.45 -4.23
CA THR A 3 69.42 44.27 -3.63
C THR A 3 68.10 44.37 -2.81
N PRO A 4 67.19 43.37 -2.95
CA PRO A 4 66.05 43.15 -2.03
C PRO A 4 66.42 43.02 -0.54
N PHE A 5 67.68 42.67 -0.26
CA PHE A 5 68.27 42.64 1.09
C PHE A 5 68.09 43.96 1.86
N ALA A 6 68.09 45.12 1.17
CA ALA A 6 67.99 46.42 1.84
C ALA A 6 66.59 46.68 2.45
N ILE A 7 65.53 46.21 1.81
CA ILE A 7 64.14 46.36 2.31
C ILE A 7 63.85 45.36 3.44
N LEU A 8 64.43 44.15 3.36
CA LEU A 8 64.40 43.21 4.49
C LEU A 8 65.11 43.80 5.72
N CYS A 9 66.30 44.38 5.53
CA CYS A 9 67.03 45.04 6.62
C CYS A 9 66.24 46.24 7.19
N LEU A 10 65.68 47.13 6.38
CA LEU A 10 64.93 48.29 6.90
C LEU A 10 63.69 47.90 7.71
N LEU A 11 62.94 46.86 7.32
CA LEU A 11 61.77 46.41 8.09
C LEU A 11 62.16 45.69 9.40
N PHE A 12 63.28 44.97 9.43
CA PHE A 12 63.79 44.39 10.67
C PHE A 12 64.41 45.47 11.58
N CYS A 13 65.00 46.53 11.02
CA CYS A 13 65.53 47.67 11.76
C CYS A 13 64.47 48.40 12.61
N VAL A 14 63.18 48.35 12.29
CA VAL A 14 62.15 49.02 13.12
C VAL A 14 61.97 48.29 14.46
N LEU A 15 61.80 46.97 14.41
CA LEU A 15 61.73 46.14 15.62
C LEU A 15 63.02 46.20 16.43
N THR A 16 64.20 46.15 15.79
CA THR A 16 65.45 46.20 16.53
C THR A 16 65.81 47.58 17.05
N ALA A 17 65.61 48.66 16.27
CA ALA A 17 65.96 50.01 16.72
C ALA A 17 65.01 50.55 17.79
N GLN A 18 63.73 50.14 17.81
CA GLN A 18 62.79 50.56 18.85
C GLN A 18 62.74 49.61 20.05
N ALA A 19 62.92 48.30 19.88
CA ALA A 19 63.12 47.43 21.04
C ALA A 19 64.45 47.74 21.76
N GLN A 20 65.48 48.25 21.05
CA GLN A 20 66.67 48.85 21.68
C GLN A 20 66.40 50.17 22.43
N THR A 21 65.22 50.79 22.31
CA THR A 21 64.81 51.90 23.19
C THR A 21 64.17 51.45 24.50
N LEU A 22 63.81 50.16 24.62
CA LEU A 22 63.42 49.56 25.88
C LEU A 22 64.69 49.34 26.74
N PRO A 23 64.86 50.01 27.89
CA PRO A 23 66.08 49.89 28.69
C PRO A 23 66.30 48.44 29.12
N GLY A 24 67.53 47.93 28.94
CA GLY A 24 67.88 46.54 29.28
C GLY A 24 67.54 45.48 28.21
N PHE A 25 66.96 45.86 27.07
CA PHE A 25 66.63 44.93 25.99
C PHE A 25 67.76 44.75 24.96
N SER A 26 67.98 43.51 24.55
CA SER A 26 68.94 43.09 23.52
C SER A 26 68.32 42.01 22.63
N PHE A 27 68.60 42.05 21.32
CA PHE A 27 68.03 41.13 20.33
C PHE A 27 69.06 40.66 19.32
N ASN A 28 69.08 39.34 19.08
CA ASN A 28 69.93 38.69 18.10
C ASN A 28 69.16 38.46 16.80
N THR A 29 69.56 39.17 15.74
CA THR A 29 68.95 39.06 14.40
C THR A 29 69.26 37.75 13.69
N GLY A 30 70.24 36.96 14.15
CA GLY A 30 70.64 35.69 13.52
C GLY A 30 69.68 34.54 13.80
N ASP A 31 69.15 34.45 15.02
CA ASP A 31 68.25 33.36 15.46
C ASP A 31 66.89 33.86 16.00
N ASN A 32 66.72 35.19 16.09
CA ASN A 32 65.58 35.90 16.68
C ASN A 32 65.44 35.71 18.21
N SER A 33 66.54 35.38 18.90
CA SER A 33 66.55 35.38 20.37
C SER A 33 66.59 36.79 20.94
N PHE A 34 66.05 36.97 22.14
CA PHE A 34 66.15 38.21 22.91
C PHE A 34 66.64 37.96 24.33
N THR A 35 67.12 39.04 24.95
CA THR A 35 67.51 39.13 26.36
C THR A 35 66.96 40.45 26.89
N TYR A 36 66.30 40.44 28.02
CA TYR A 36 65.68 41.61 28.64
C TYR A 36 65.98 41.64 30.13
N ASP A 37 66.77 42.62 30.55
CA ASP A 37 66.99 42.96 31.95
C ASP A 37 65.97 44.02 32.35
N ASP A 38 64.92 43.65 33.08
CA ASP A 38 63.81 44.56 33.37
C ASP A 38 64.24 45.61 34.41
N PRO A 39 64.30 46.91 34.07
CA PRO A 39 64.71 47.96 35.02
C PRO A 39 63.76 48.09 36.22
N ASP A 40 62.54 47.54 36.13
CA ASP A 40 61.55 47.54 37.21
C ASP A 40 61.66 46.27 38.11
N ASP A 41 62.47 45.27 37.75
CA ASP A 41 62.74 44.04 38.54
C ASP A 41 64.24 43.64 38.46
N PRO A 42 65.13 44.39 39.14
CA PRO A 42 66.58 44.21 39.04
C PRO A 42 67.03 42.89 39.68
N GLY A 43 67.19 41.86 38.84
CA GLY A 43 67.65 40.53 39.25
C GLY A 43 67.22 39.37 38.34
N ALA A 44 66.44 39.62 37.28
CA ALA A 44 65.90 38.58 36.42
C ALA A 44 66.03 38.89 34.92
N VAL A 45 67.15 38.44 34.35
CA VAL A 45 67.38 38.48 32.90
C VAL A 45 66.43 37.52 32.20
N VAL A 46 65.37 38.06 31.59
CA VAL A 46 64.40 37.31 30.79
C VAL A 46 65.01 37.00 29.42
N THR A 47 64.88 35.77 28.94
CA THR A 47 65.30 35.38 27.59
C THR A 47 64.16 34.71 26.83
N GLY A 48 64.28 34.60 25.52
CA GLY A 48 63.27 33.96 24.67
C GLY A 48 63.49 34.24 23.20
N TYR A 49 62.45 34.06 22.39
CA TYR A 49 62.45 34.34 20.95
C TYR A 49 61.27 35.24 20.58
N ILE A 50 61.45 36.13 19.60
CA ILE A 50 60.39 36.98 19.05
C ILE A 50 60.34 36.84 17.54
N ARG A 51 59.15 36.59 16.98
CA ARG A 51 58.91 36.66 15.53
C ARG A 51 57.85 37.70 15.20
N LYS A 52 58.07 38.40 14.09
CA LYS A 52 57.10 39.29 13.48
C LYS A 52 56.26 38.58 12.40
N PRO A 53 55.09 39.11 12.05
CA PRO A 53 54.33 38.70 10.87
C PRO A 53 55.15 38.68 9.56
N THR A 54 54.74 37.80 8.65
CA THR A 54 55.33 37.69 7.29
C THR A 54 55.02 38.91 6.42
N THR A 55 53.87 39.57 6.63
CA THR A 55 53.46 40.83 5.99
C THR A 55 53.20 41.92 7.02
N ALA A 56 53.51 43.18 6.69
CA ALA A 56 53.37 44.29 7.63
C ALA A 56 51.90 44.76 7.72
N ALA A 57 51.21 44.40 8.79
CA ALA A 57 49.93 45.01 9.16
C ALA A 57 50.17 46.35 9.89
N ALA A 58 49.33 47.36 9.65
CA ALA A 58 49.44 48.67 10.29
C ALA A 58 49.12 48.63 11.80
N SER A 59 48.33 47.66 12.23
CA SER A 59 48.09 47.29 13.63
C SER A 59 47.71 45.80 13.66
N GLY A 60 48.38 45.01 14.50
CA GLY A 60 48.40 43.56 14.43
C GLY A 60 48.28 42.87 15.78
N GLN A 61 47.60 41.74 15.77
CA GLN A 61 47.42 40.81 16.89
C GLN A 61 48.77 40.26 17.41
N ALA A 62 48.84 39.95 18.69
CA ALA A 62 50.02 39.36 19.33
C ALA A 62 49.69 38.06 20.07
N ILE A 63 50.67 37.17 20.21
CA ILE A 63 50.51 35.89 20.91
C ILE A 63 51.74 35.52 21.74
N LEU A 64 51.49 35.19 23.01
CA LEU A 64 52.48 34.65 23.94
C LEU A 64 52.43 33.11 23.89
N ILE A 65 53.54 32.49 23.49
CA ILE A 65 53.64 31.05 23.19
C ILE A 65 54.49 30.36 24.25
N CYS A 66 53.87 29.50 25.06
CA CYS A 66 54.45 28.92 26.26
C CYS A 66 54.85 27.46 26.03
N HIS A 67 56.14 27.14 26.22
CA HIS A 67 56.67 25.81 25.92
C HIS A 67 56.48 24.78 27.06
N GLY A 68 56.35 23.52 26.66
CA GLY A 68 56.18 22.37 27.56
C GLY A 68 57.47 21.91 28.26
N LYS A 69 57.31 21.00 29.22
CA LYS A 69 58.44 20.33 29.92
C LYS A 69 59.18 19.41 28.93
N GLY A 70 60.50 19.55 28.86
CA GLY A 70 61.32 18.87 27.85
C GLY A 70 61.34 19.55 26.47
N GLY A 71 60.54 20.59 26.26
CA GLY A 71 60.65 21.50 25.12
C GLY A 71 61.49 22.74 25.45
N SER A 72 62.09 23.35 24.44
CA SER A 72 62.78 24.64 24.55
C SER A 72 61.99 25.76 23.88
N ALA A 73 62.22 27.02 24.27
CA ALA A 73 61.66 28.16 23.56
C ALA A 73 62.10 28.18 22.08
N ALA A 74 63.32 27.69 21.76
CA ALA A 74 63.82 27.55 20.39
C ALA A 74 62.97 26.57 19.55
N ASN A 75 62.54 25.44 20.13
CA ASN A 75 61.71 24.45 19.46
C ASN A 75 60.27 24.96 19.24
N PHE A 76 59.70 25.66 20.22
CA PHE A 76 58.37 26.26 20.08
C PHE A 76 58.37 27.45 19.11
N ASN A 77 59.48 28.19 19.06
CA ASN A 77 59.73 29.23 18.06
C ASN A 77 59.81 28.65 16.63
N SER A 78 60.50 27.52 16.42
CA SER A 78 60.61 26.91 15.09
C SER A 78 59.34 26.19 14.64
N GLN A 79 58.60 25.53 15.55
CA GLN A 79 57.43 24.72 15.20
C GLN A 79 56.09 25.48 15.27
N HIS A 80 55.87 26.29 16.31
CA HIS A 80 54.54 26.86 16.59
C HIS A 80 54.44 28.33 16.22
N ALA A 81 55.42 29.16 16.60
CA ALA A 81 55.45 30.57 16.18
C ALA A 81 55.49 30.71 14.65
N ALA A 82 56.15 29.77 13.95
CA ALA A 82 56.17 29.70 12.49
C ALA A 82 54.78 29.56 11.84
N ASN A 83 53.77 29.00 12.51
CA ASN A 83 52.40 28.93 12.01
C ASN A 83 51.63 30.21 12.36
N PHE A 84 51.74 30.69 13.60
CA PHE A 84 51.03 31.89 14.04
C PHE A 84 51.47 33.18 13.30
N VAL A 85 52.75 33.34 12.92
CA VAL A 85 53.18 34.50 12.10
C VAL A 85 52.52 34.55 10.73
N GLN A 86 52.09 33.41 10.19
CA GLN A 86 51.34 33.35 8.92
C GLN A 86 49.90 33.84 9.10
N TRP A 87 49.35 33.82 10.32
CA TRP A 87 48.07 34.44 10.65
C TRP A 87 48.22 35.90 11.12
N GLY A 88 49.36 36.54 10.87
CA GLY A 88 49.59 37.94 11.21
C GLY A 88 49.93 38.22 12.68
N TYR A 89 50.31 37.20 13.46
CA TYR A 89 50.70 37.40 14.86
C TYR A 89 52.15 37.87 15.05
N TYR A 90 52.33 38.87 15.92
CA TYR A 90 53.59 39.06 16.65
C TYR A 90 53.69 37.96 17.71
N CYS A 91 54.66 37.06 17.55
CA CYS A 91 54.82 35.88 18.39
C CYS A 91 56.00 36.09 19.35
N ILE A 92 55.77 35.97 20.65
CA ILE A 92 56.83 35.96 21.66
C ILE A 92 56.83 34.62 22.39
N VAL A 93 58.01 34.02 22.51
CA VAL A 93 58.24 32.67 23.07
C VAL A 93 59.21 32.82 24.25
N PRO A 94 58.72 33.05 25.49
CA PRO A 94 59.59 33.13 26.66
C PRO A 94 60.35 31.83 26.88
N GLN A 95 61.59 31.95 27.36
CA GLN A 95 62.32 30.85 27.98
C GLN A 95 61.88 30.73 29.44
N LEU A 96 60.93 29.85 29.71
CA LEU A 96 60.43 29.58 31.05
C LEU A 96 61.46 28.82 31.89
N SER A 97 61.38 28.93 33.22
CA SER A 97 62.18 28.16 34.16
C SER A 97 61.69 26.70 34.22
N HIS A 98 62.63 25.75 34.17
CA HIS A 98 62.39 24.31 34.33
C HIS A 98 63.40 23.72 35.32
N ALA A 99 63.00 22.70 36.06
CA ALA A 99 63.90 21.92 36.90
C ALA A 99 64.83 21.04 36.02
N GLY A 100 65.97 21.60 35.62
CA GLY A 100 67.02 20.87 34.88
C GLY A 100 67.52 21.57 33.61
N ALA A 101 68.15 22.75 33.76
CA ALA A 101 69.12 23.29 32.78
C ALA A 101 69.98 24.44 33.36
N GLY A 102 69.44 25.21 34.31
CA GLY A 102 70.08 26.45 34.81
C GLY A 102 69.84 26.75 36.29
N GLY A 103 69.91 25.76 37.18
CA GLY A 103 69.93 25.98 38.64
C GLY A 103 68.59 26.14 39.36
N GLY A 104 67.45 26.08 38.66
CA GLY A 104 66.13 26.08 39.29
C GLY A 104 65.83 24.81 40.10
N THR A 105 65.22 24.97 41.28
CA THR A 105 64.69 23.87 42.11
C THR A 105 63.45 23.23 41.46
N SER A 106 63.06 22.03 41.91
CA SER A 106 61.85 21.30 41.47
C SER A 106 60.51 21.95 41.90
N SER A 107 60.51 23.27 42.08
CA SER A 107 59.41 24.09 42.57
C SER A 107 58.95 25.19 41.61
N ASN A 108 59.59 25.29 40.45
CA ASN A 108 59.40 26.39 39.51
C ASN A 108 58.82 25.91 38.17
N GLU A 109 58.22 24.71 38.14
CA GLU A 109 57.57 24.15 36.93
C GLU A 109 56.16 24.73 36.74
N GLY A 110 55.89 25.29 35.57
CA GLY A 110 54.56 25.79 35.19
C GLY A 110 54.28 27.21 35.70
N TYR A 111 53.13 27.39 36.35
CA TYR A 111 52.76 28.66 36.97
C TYR A 111 53.49 28.82 38.30
N CYS A 112 54.34 29.83 38.38
CA CYS A 112 55.12 30.17 39.58
C CYS A 112 55.51 31.66 39.52
N PRO A 113 55.89 32.32 40.64
CA PRO A 113 56.23 33.74 40.65
C PRO A 113 57.32 34.15 39.64
N GLU A 114 58.27 33.26 39.35
CA GLU A 114 59.33 33.48 38.36
C GLU A 114 58.80 33.48 36.91
N ASN A 115 58.04 32.46 36.52
CA ASN A 115 57.43 32.38 35.18
C ASN A 115 56.34 33.45 34.98
N SER A 116 55.59 33.76 36.03
CA SER A 116 54.65 34.89 36.14
C SER A 116 55.31 36.23 35.80
N ARG A 117 56.46 36.52 36.42
CA ARG A 117 57.30 37.69 36.09
C ARG A 117 57.78 37.67 34.63
N ILE A 118 58.29 36.54 34.15
CA ILE A 118 58.70 36.37 32.74
C ILE A 118 57.53 36.67 31.78
N GLY A 119 56.31 36.26 32.13
CA GLY A 119 55.07 36.57 31.41
C GLY A 119 54.78 38.07 31.32
N ARG A 120 54.81 38.78 32.46
CA ARG A 120 54.60 40.25 32.50
C ARG A 120 55.65 41.00 31.68
N ALA A 121 56.92 40.62 31.78
CA ALA A 121 57.99 41.18 30.96
C ALA A 121 57.74 40.96 29.45
N CYS A 122 57.24 39.78 29.05
CA CYS A 122 56.85 39.54 27.66
C CYS A 122 55.65 40.38 27.20
N LEU A 123 54.66 40.61 28.07
CA LEU A 123 53.54 41.51 27.77
C LEU A 123 53.99 42.97 27.66
N LYS A 124 54.95 43.42 28.47
CA LYS A 124 55.61 44.74 28.38
C LYS A 124 56.29 44.91 27.03
N ILE A 125 57.16 43.97 26.65
CA ILE A 125 57.82 43.93 25.33
C ILE A 125 56.81 44.00 24.18
N LEU A 126 55.67 43.28 24.27
CA LEU A 126 54.62 43.35 23.25
C LEU A 126 53.89 44.70 23.22
N ALA A 127 53.61 45.31 24.36
CA ALA A 127 52.91 46.60 24.46
C ALA A 127 53.74 47.74 23.86
N ASP A 128 55.07 47.67 23.96
CA ASP A 128 55.98 48.69 23.43
C ASP A 128 56.28 48.53 21.92
N VAL A 129 55.73 47.51 21.24
CA VAL A 129 55.78 47.41 19.77
C VAL A 129 54.65 48.28 19.18
N PRO A 130 54.93 49.39 18.46
CA PRO A 130 53.90 50.36 18.08
C PRO A 130 52.82 49.84 17.12
N THR A 131 53.09 48.71 16.47
CA THR A 131 52.19 48.01 15.55
C THR A 131 51.43 46.85 16.20
N VAL A 132 51.60 46.60 17.51
CA VAL A 132 50.80 45.60 18.25
C VAL A 132 49.52 46.25 18.75
N ASP A 133 48.40 45.57 18.51
CA ASP A 133 47.11 45.89 19.10
C ASP A 133 47.01 45.22 20.48
N THR A 134 47.16 46.01 21.54
CA THR A 134 47.09 45.54 22.93
C THR A 134 45.70 45.05 23.34
N THR A 135 44.66 45.24 22.51
CA THR A 135 43.33 44.63 22.73
C THR A 135 43.19 43.24 22.08
N ARG A 136 44.15 42.84 21.23
CA ARG A 136 44.16 41.56 20.49
C ARG A 136 45.39 40.72 20.82
N VAL A 137 45.70 40.61 22.12
CA VAL A 137 46.75 39.72 22.64
C VAL A 137 46.14 38.37 23.05
N ALA A 138 46.70 37.27 22.57
CA ALA A 138 46.29 35.91 22.92
C ALA A 138 47.42 35.11 23.59
N MET A 139 47.07 33.93 24.11
CA MET A 139 48.05 32.95 24.57
C MET A 139 47.88 31.58 23.92
N PHE A 140 48.99 30.88 23.77
CA PHE A 140 49.03 29.45 23.44
C PHE A 140 50.00 28.75 24.39
N GLY A 141 49.57 27.67 25.04
CA GLY A 141 50.43 26.84 25.89
C GLY A 141 50.22 25.35 25.63
N HIS A 142 51.28 24.56 25.65
CA HIS A 142 51.21 23.09 25.60
C HIS A 142 51.98 22.45 26.75
N SER A 143 51.48 21.33 27.27
CA SER A 143 52.07 20.60 28.41
C SER A 143 52.27 21.56 29.60
N MET A 144 53.45 21.60 30.23
CA MET A 144 53.79 22.56 31.30
C MET A 144 53.47 24.03 30.94
N GLY A 145 53.61 24.42 29.67
CA GLY A 145 53.25 25.74 29.18
C GLY A 145 51.76 26.06 29.31
N ALA A 146 50.88 25.06 29.23
CA ALA A 146 49.44 25.22 29.46
C ALA A 146 49.10 25.51 30.94
N TYR A 147 49.86 24.95 31.89
CA TYR A 147 49.71 25.27 33.32
C TYR A 147 50.07 26.74 33.59
N PHE A 148 51.18 27.19 32.99
CA PHE A 148 51.56 28.60 33.04
C PHE A 148 50.50 29.50 32.38
N THR A 149 50.02 29.17 31.17
CA THR A 149 48.94 29.93 30.50
C THR A 149 47.67 30.01 31.35
N GLY A 150 47.22 28.90 31.95
CA GLY A 150 46.03 28.87 32.79
C GLY A 150 46.13 29.78 34.01
N GLY A 151 47.24 29.70 34.76
CA GLY A 151 47.45 30.56 35.93
C GLY A 151 47.68 32.02 35.57
N PHE A 152 48.46 32.31 34.52
CA PHE A 152 48.77 33.67 34.08
C PHE A 152 47.55 34.40 33.51
N CYS A 153 46.59 33.69 32.90
CA CYS A 153 45.27 34.24 32.58
C CYS A 153 44.45 34.63 33.83
N GLY A 154 44.66 33.93 34.96
CA GLY A 154 43.96 34.19 36.23
C GLY A 154 44.54 35.36 37.02
N GLU A 155 45.81 35.70 36.84
CA GLU A 155 46.44 36.89 37.43
C GLU A 155 45.76 38.20 36.97
N ASN A 156 45.15 38.20 35.78
CA ASN A 156 44.66 39.39 35.08
C ASN A 156 45.70 40.54 35.16
N PRO A 157 46.86 40.39 34.49
CA PRO A 157 48.09 41.14 34.81
C PRO A 157 48.00 42.62 34.44
N SER A 158 47.35 43.41 35.28
CA SER A 158 47.31 44.88 35.20
C SER A 158 48.68 45.48 35.62
N PRO A 159 49.18 46.54 34.96
CA PRO A 159 48.55 47.35 33.91
C PRO A 159 48.83 46.88 32.48
N TYR A 160 49.29 45.63 32.29
CA TYR A 160 49.66 45.08 30.99
C TYR A 160 48.42 44.70 30.13
N PRO A 161 48.60 44.46 28.81
CA PRO A 161 47.51 44.08 27.91
C PRO A 161 46.68 42.89 28.42
N ALA A 162 45.36 43.09 28.49
CA ALA A 162 44.42 42.03 28.85
C ALA A 162 44.37 40.93 27.77
N LEU A 163 44.34 39.68 28.21
CA LEU A 163 44.36 38.53 27.31
C LEU A 163 42.97 38.30 26.71
N ARG A 164 42.89 38.31 25.38
CA ARG A 164 41.62 38.31 24.63
C ARG A 164 41.05 36.91 24.38
N ALA A 165 41.91 35.90 24.29
CA ALA A 165 41.56 34.47 24.30
C ALA A 165 42.83 33.63 24.51
N ALA A 166 42.67 32.37 24.96
CA ALA A 166 43.77 31.42 25.16
C ALA A 166 43.47 30.05 24.54
N ILE A 167 44.54 29.36 24.12
CA ILE A 167 44.52 27.95 23.72
C ILE A 167 45.48 27.16 24.62
N LEU A 168 44.98 26.09 25.23
CA LEU A 168 45.73 25.16 26.08
C LEU A 168 45.71 23.77 25.46
N GLY A 169 46.87 23.15 25.24
CA GLY A 169 46.98 21.74 24.88
C GLY A 169 47.62 20.92 26.00
N ALA A 170 47.04 19.77 26.34
CA ALA A 170 47.66 18.79 27.24
C ALA A 170 48.04 19.33 28.65
N GLY A 171 47.14 20.06 29.32
CA GLY A 171 47.41 20.59 30.68
C GLY A 171 46.26 21.38 31.33
N GLY A 172 46.29 21.48 32.67
CA GLY A 172 45.27 22.16 33.49
C GLY A 172 45.43 21.94 35.01
N SER A 173 44.40 22.26 35.80
CA SER A 173 44.31 22.15 37.27
C SER A 173 43.09 21.25 37.61
N GLN A 174 43.10 20.30 38.56
CA GLN A 174 43.70 20.33 39.90
C GLN A 174 44.28 18.96 40.35
N GLY A 175 44.10 18.53 41.62
CA GLY A 175 44.44 17.21 42.17
C GLY A 175 44.33 17.17 43.71
N THR A 176 43.32 16.49 44.25
CA THR A 176 43.03 16.48 45.70
C THR A 176 43.98 15.60 46.53
N GLY A 177 45.08 16.20 46.97
CA GLY A 177 45.92 15.68 48.05
C GLY A 177 47.35 15.30 47.62
N GLY A 178 48.34 15.77 48.39
CA GLY A 178 49.76 15.45 48.21
C GLY A 178 50.64 16.68 48.06
N SER A 179 51.57 16.87 48.98
CA SER A 179 52.46 18.04 49.03
C SER A 179 53.69 17.88 48.14
N SER A 180 53.74 18.57 46.99
CA SER A 180 55.01 19.09 46.43
C SER A 180 54.79 20.06 45.25
N THR A 181 55.09 21.34 45.50
CA THR A 181 55.88 22.23 44.63
C THR A 181 55.47 22.54 43.18
N ASN A 182 54.32 22.09 42.68
CA ASN A 182 53.70 22.62 41.46
C ASN A 182 52.47 23.46 41.82
N ALA A 183 52.66 24.76 42.05
CA ALA A 183 51.60 25.67 42.50
C ALA A 183 50.62 26.00 41.35
N LEU A 184 49.45 25.36 41.38
CA LEU A 184 48.34 25.65 40.48
C LEU A 184 47.63 26.95 40.91
N PRO A 185 46.96 27.67 40.00
CA PRO A 185 45.98 28.67 40.40
C PRO A 185 44.89 28.00 41.26
N THR A 186 44.66 28.58 42.43
CA THR A 186 43.57 28.22 43.34
C THR A 186 42.20 28.45 42.68
N GLN A 187 41.14 27.87 43.26
CA GLN A 187 39.76 28.12 42.81
C GLN A 187 39.39 29.62 42.83
N ALA A 188 40.05 30.43 43.68
CA ALA A 188 39.91 31.88 43.70
C ALA A 188 40.66 32.57 42.55
N GLU A 189 41.83 32.09 42.14
CA GLU A 189 42.57 32.60 40.98
C GLU A 189 41.87 32.25 39.65
N VAL A 190 41.14 31.13 39.56
CA VAL A 190 40.33 30.81 38.37
C VAL A 190 39.17 31.80 38.19
N ALA A 191 38.64 32.39 39.26
CA ALA A 191 37.64 33.47 39.17
C ALA A 191 38.21 34.78 38.58
N GLY A 192 39.54 34.92 38.49
CA GLY A 192 40.20 36.02 37.77
C GLY A 192 40.29 35.83 36.25
N ILE A 193 40.07 34.60 35.75
CA ILE A 193 40.12 34.32 34.31
C ILE A 193 38.89 34.92 33.63
N THR A 194 39.12 35.90 32.75
CA THR A 194 38.08 36.49 31.89
C THR A 194 38.28 36.15 30.41
N ALA A 195 39.46 35.66 30.03
CA ALA A 195 39.81 35.29 28.67
C ALA A 195 39.14 33.95 28.26
N PRO A 196 38.41 33.89 27.12
CA PRO A 196 37.88 32.65 26.59
C PRO A 196 38.96 31.58 26.35
N MET A 197 38.76 30.37 26.87
CA MET A 197 39.77 29.29 26.82
C MET A 197 39.32 28.08 25.99
N LEU A 198 40.12 27.74 24.97
CA LEU A 198 39.99 26.48 24.25
C LEU A 198 41.01 25.47 24.79
N LEU A 199 40.53 24.33 25.28
CA LEU A 199 41.34 23.26 25.82
C LEU A 199 41.35 22.07 24.86
N PHE A 200 42.52 21.52 24.58
CA PHE A 200 42.72 20.36 23.72
C PHE A 200 43.40 19.24 24.50
N HIS A 201 42.88 18.02 24.40
CA HIS A 201 43.41 16.87 25.12
C HIS A 201 43.33 15.57 24.31
N GLY A 202 44.21 14.64 24.63
CA GLY A 202 44.14 13.27 24.16
C GLY A 202 43.49 12.34 25.18
N THR A 203 42.76 11.32 24.73
CA THR A 203 42.16 10.26 25.58
C THR A 203 43.18 9.36 26.28
N GLN A 204 44.42 9.28 25.78
CA GLN A 204 45.52 8.55 26.44
C GLN A 204 46.43 9.48 27.25
N ASP A 205 46.09 10.77 27.35
CA ASP A 205 46.90 11.75 28.05
C ASP A 205 46.50 11.85 29.53
N THR A 206 47.45 11.51 30.40
CA THR A 206 47.28 11.45 31.85
C THR A 206 47.02 12.80 32.52
N SER A 207 47.23 13.93 31.84
CA SER A 207 46.79 15.24 32.36
C SER A 207 45.32 15.56 32.13
N TYR A 208 44.55 14.70 31.44
CA TYR A 208 43.16 14.99 31.03
C TYR A 208 42.24 15.41 32.19
N PRO A 209 42.25 14.73 33.36
CA PRO A 209 41.42 15.15 34.51
C PRO A 209 41.65 16.60 34.91
N ARG A 210 42.88 17.12 34.76
CA ARG A 210 43.22 18.50 35.10
C ARG A 210 42.71 19.51 34.08
N SER A 211 42.47 19.13 32.83
CA SER A 211 41.74 20.00 31.91
C SER A 211 40.23 19.96 32.19
N GLN A 212 39.71 18.89 32.81
CA GLN A 212 38.32 18.81 33.25
C GLN A 212 38.04 19.73 34.46
N ASP A 213 38.84 19.73 35.53
CA ASP A 213 38.53 20.61 36.68
C ASP A 213 38.73 22.11 36.34
N LEU A 214 39.69 22.44 35.48
CA LEU A 214 39.82 23.79 34.91
C LEU A 214 38.57 24.16 34.11
N LYS A 215 38.08 23.29 33.22
CA LYS A 215 36.81 23.52 32.51
C LYS A 215 35.64 23.71 33.48
N ALA A 216 35.45 22.82 34.46
CA ALA A 216 34.37 22.93 35.43
C ALA A 216 34.42 24.26 36.22
N SER A 217 35.62 24.76 36.49
CA SER A 217 35.84 26.05 37.15
C SER A 217 35.55 27.23 36.21
N LEU A 218 35.85 27.13 34.92
CA LEU A 218 35.48 28.13 33.91
C LEU A 218 33.96 28.19 33.69
N ASP A 219 33.29 27.04 33.62
CA ASP A 219 31.83 26.92 33.55
C ASP A 219 31.16 27.58 34.76
N ALA A 220 31.64 27.28 35.97
CA ALA A 220 31.13 27.86 37.21
C ALA A 220 31.26 29.40 37.26
N ASN A 221 32.25 29.97 36.57
CA ASN A 221 32.46 31.42 36.44
C ASN A 221 31.88 32.00 35.14
N SER A 222 31.11 31.23 34.36
CA SER A 222 30.54 31.64 33.07
C SER A 222 31.57 32.13 32.02
N VAL A 223 32.82 31.69 32.13
CA VAL A 223 33.88 32.05 31.19
C VAL A 223 33.70 31.22 29.91
N PRO A 224 33.61 31.82 28.72
CA PRO A 224 33.43 31.06 27.48
C PRO A 224 34.58 30.08 27.26
N ASN A 225 34.28 28.79 27.26
CA ASN A 225 35.29 27.74 27.19
C ASN A 225 34.82 26.54 26.37
N ARG A 226 35.77 25.70 25.95
CA ARG A 226 35.48 24.41 25.32
C ARG A 226 36.62 23.43 25.57
N LEU A 227 36.31 22.20 25.96
CA LEU A 227 37.28 21.10 26.06
C LEU A 227 37.06 20.14 24.90
N LEU A 228 38.10 19.94 24.10
CA LEU A 228 38.08 19.08 22.91
C LEU A 228 38.99 17.87 23.13
N LEU A 229 38.40 16.68 23.02
CA LEU A 229 39.03 15.42 23.34
C LEU A 229 39.23 14.56 22.08
N TYR A 230 40.48 14.18 21.82
CA TYR A 230 40.86 13.36 20.67
C TYR A 230 41.13 11.91 21.05
N GLN A 231 40.55 10.99 20.27
CA GLN A 231 40.63 9.55 20.50
C GLN A 231 42.02 8.97 20.15
N ALA A 232 42.52 8.07 21.00
CA ALA A 232 43.82 7.39 20.88
C ALA A 232 45.05 8.32 20.75
N VAL A 233 44.93 9.55 21.28
CA VAL A 233 46.03 10.52 21.32
C VAL A 233 46.62 10.56 22.75
N PRO A 234 47.94 10.39 22.93
CA PRO A 234 48.66 10.65 24.18
C PRO A 234 49.03 12.14 24.29
N HIS A 235 49.87 12.50 25.26
CA HIS A 235 50.26 13.89 25.58
C HIS A 235 50.80 14.74 24.40
N GLY A 236 51.35 14.07 23.38
CA GLY A 236 51.91 14.65 22.15
C GLY A 236 50.89 15.16 21.13
N ILE A 237 49.73 15.68 21.55
CA ILE A 237 48.65 16.14 20.65
C ILE A 237 49.12 17.14 19.56
N MET A 238 50.12 17.97 19.87
CA MET A 238 50.74 18.95 18.97
C MET A 238 51.96 18.42 18.20
N ASP A 239 52.40 17.19 18.42
CA ASP A 239 53.60 16.63 17.81
C ASP A 239 53.43 16.31 16.32
N ALA A 240 54.57 16.04 15.67
CA ALA A 240 54.77 15.62 14.28
C ALA A 240 53.51 15.61 13.39
N ASN A 241 52.70 14.56 13.57
CA ASN A 241 51.65 14.14 12.66
C ASN A 241 50.33 13.73 13.36
N GLN A 242 50.14 14.03 14.65
CA GLN A 242 49.04 13.41 15.41
C GLN A 242 47.69 14.12 15.25
N LYS A 243 47.55 15.35 15.77
CA LYS A 243 46.34 16.20 15.61
C LYS A 243 46.63 17.69 15.41
N ARG A 244 47.87 18.02 15.06
CA ARG A 244 48.38 19.38 14.87
C ARG A 244 47.55 20.23 13.89
N ALA A 245 47.16 19.67 12.74
CA ALA A 245 46.37 20.40 11.73
C ALA A 245 44.97 20.75 12.25
N ASP A 246 44.24 19.76 12.78
CA ASP A 246 42.93 19.89 13.41
C ASP A 246 42.94 21.00 14.49
N VAL A 247 43.95 20.98 15.39
CA VAL A 247 44.11 21.98 16.46
C VAL A 247 44.34 23.39 15.92
N TYR A 248 45.15 23.55 14.87
CA TYR A 248 45.33 24.87 14.25
C TYR A 248 44.07 25.35 13.51
N SER A 249 43.39 24.47 12.75
CA SER A 249 42.17 24.83 12.02
C SER A 249 41.07 25.32 12.98
N ILE A 250 40.82 24.57 14.06
CA ILE A 250 39.85 24.94 15.11
C ILE A 250 40.34 26.16 15.93
N GLY A 251 41.63 26.22 16.27
CA GLY A 251 42.22 27.35 17.02
C GLY A 251 42.13 28.69 16.26
N ARG A 252 42.27 28.66 14.94
CA ARG A 252 42.04 29.82 14.06
C ARG A 252 40.61 30.31 14.15
N ALA A 253 39.64 29.39 14.12
CA ALA A 253 38.23 29.72 14.25
C ALA A 253 37.93 30.30 15.65
N TRP A 254 38.47 29.71 16.72
CA TRP A 254 38.33 30.23 18.09
C TRP A 254 38.82 31.68 18.25
N PHE A 255 40.04 31.95 17.78
CA PHE A 255 40.59 33.30 17.82
C PHE A 255 39.84 34.29 16.91
N THR A 256 39.20 33.82 15.84
CA THR A 256 38.30 34.64 15.01
C THR A 256 37.00 34.95 15.77
N THR A 257 36.33 33.93 16.33
CA THR A 257 35.09 34.05 17.10
C THR A 257 35.22 34.99 18.29
N HIS A 258 36.35 34.98 18.99
CA HIS A 258 36.60 35.86 20.14
C HIS A 258 37.23 37.22 19.76
N GLY A 259 37.42 37.50 18.47
CA GLY A 259 37.88 38.81 17.98
C GLY A 259 39.37 39.09 18.21
N VAL A 260 40.20 38.07 18.38
CA VAL A 260 41.66 38.19 18.33
C VAL A 260 42.12 38.31 16.87
N LEU A 261 41.62 37.43 16.00
CA LEU A 261 41.86 37.49 14.57
C LEU A 261 40.81 38.37 13.91
N SER A 262 41.28 39.46 13.31
CA SER A 262 40.49 40.37 12.49
C SER A 262 41.41 41.01 11.43
N PHE A 263 40.90 41.14 10.22
CA PHE A 263 41.62 41.76 9.10
C PHE A 263 40.73 42.82 8.45
N ALA A 264 41.24 44.04 8.28
CA ALA A 264 40.47 45.14 7.71
C ALA A 264 39.99 44.79 6.28
N GLY A 265 38.68 44.82 6.07
CA GLY A 265 38.06 44.53 4.77
C GLY A 265 37.72 43.05 4.51
N ASN A 266 38.19 42.10 5.33
CA ASN A 266 37.79 40.69 5.24
C ASN A 266 36.84 40.31 6.38
N THR A 267 35.76 39.60 6.07
CA THR A 267 34.84 39.04 7.06
C THR A 267 35.03 37.53 7.18
N ALA A 268 34.62 36.94 8.29
CA ALA A 268 34.72 35.49 8.45
C ALA A 268 33.66 34.78 7.59
N PRO A 269 33.98 33.62 6.99
CA PRO A 269 33.01 32.85 6.23
C PRO A 269 31.86 32.36 7.12
N THR A 270 30.75 32.02 6.50
CA THR A 270 29.52 31.55 7.15
C THR A 270 29.26 30.09 6.82
N ILE A 271 28.61 29.40 7.75
CA ILE A 271 28.07 28.04 7.58
C ILE A 271 26.71 27.98 8.28
N SER A 272 25.70 27.41 7.61
CA SER A 272 24.38 27.13 8.19
C SER A 272 24.49 26.16 9.36
N ALA A 273 23.61 26.26 10.35
CA ALA A 273 23.52 25.29 11.45
C ALA A 273 22.70 24.04 11.05
N PRO A 274 23.32 22.88 10.74
CA PRO A 274 22.58 21.62 10.58
C PRO A 274 21.94 21.16 11.89
N ALA A 275 20.79 20.51 11.80
CA ALA A 275 20.17 19.83 12.93
C ALA A 275 21.00 18.61 13.36
N SER A 276 20.86 18.20 14.63
CA SER A 276 21.50 17.00 15.17
C SER A 276 21.04 15.73 14.42
N VAL A 277 21.96 14.78 14.24
CA VAL A 277 21.74 13.59 13.40
C VAL A 277 21.81 12.32 14.24
N THR A 278 21.03 11.30 13.89
CA THR A 278 21.14 9.95 14.48
C THR A 278 21.61 8.97 13.41
N VAL A 279 22.60 8.12 13.75
CA VAL A 279 23.25 7.19 12.80
C VAL A 279 23.45 5.82 13.47
N THR A 280 23.34 4.73 12.71
CA THR A 280 23.61 3.37 13.23
C THR A 280 25.11 3.05 13.15
N ALA A 281 25.64 2.36 14.15
CA ALA A 281 27.03 1.90 14.17
C ALA A 281 27.42 1.12 12.89
N GLY A 282 28.53 1.50 12.24
CA GLY A 282 29.00 0.84 11.02
C GLY A 282 28.22 1.16 9.75
N VAL A 283 27.28 2.11 9.77
CA VAL A 283 26.44 2.48 8.62
C VAL A 283 26.64 3.96 8.27
N ALA A 284 26.72 4.28 6.97
CA ALA A 284 26.79 5.66 6.50
C ALA A 284 25.45 6.38 6.67
N SER A 285 25.47 7.62 7.18
CA SER A 285 24.29 8.48 7.29
C SER A 285 23.73 8.90 5.94
N SER A 286 22.47 9.32 5.91
CA SER A 286 22.00 10.22 4.84
C SER A 286 22.88 11.48 4.80
N PRO A 287 23.13 12.10 3.63
CA PRO A 287 24.01 13.26 3.54
C PRO A 287 23.43 14.48 4.28
N VAL A 288 24.19 15.03 5.22
CA VAL A 288 23.81 16.20 6.03
C VAL A 288 24.10 17.47 5.22
N ALA A 289 23.05 18.16 4.77
CA ALA A 289 23.21 19.38 3.98
C ALA A 289 23.62 20.58 4.84
N VAL A 290 24.59 21.35 4.34
CA VAL A 290 24.97 22.67 4.87
C VAL A 290 25.18 23.67 3.73
N THR A 291 24.83 24.92 3.98
CA THR A 291 25.11 26.04 3.08
C THR A 291 26.29 26.85 3.64
N ILE A 292 27.29 27.10 2.80
CA ILE A 292 28.45 27.95 3.11
C ILE A 292 28.47 29.19 2.22
N GLY A 293 29.04 30.28 2.71
CA GLY A 293 29.21 31.51 1.93
C GLY A 293 30.12 32.52 2.62
N ASP A 294 30.65 33.47 1.87
CA ASP A 294 31.48 34.56 2.37
C ASP A 294 31.20 35.83 1.55
N GLY A 295 31.46 37.01 2.12
CA GLY A 295 31.23 38.30 1.47
C GLY A 295 32.28 38.64 0.41
N GLN A 296 33.46 38.04 0.50
CA GLN A 296 34.65 38.36 -0.29
C GLN A 296 35.07 37.16 -1.16
N THR A 297 34.94 35.95 -0.62
CA THR A 297 35.40 34.70 -1.23
C THR A 297 34.23 33.95 -1.85
N ALA A 298 34.34 33.60 -3.14
CA ALA A 298 33.34 32.77 -3.80
C ALA A 298 33.22 31.39 -3.11
N ALA A 299 31.99 30.91 -2.87
CA ALA A 299 31.75 29.68 -2.11
C ALA A 299 32.34 28.39 -2.73
N SER A 300 32.74 28.42 -4.00
CA SER A 300 33.52 27.36 -4.66
C SER A 300 34.99 27.32 -4.24
N ALA A 301 35.56 28.46 -3.81
CA ALA A 301 36.93 28.61 -3.34
C ALA A 301 37.07 28.50 -1.81
N LEU A 302 35.95 28.56 -1.07
CA LEU A 302 35.93 28.22 0.36
C LEU A 302 36.31 26.74 0.56
N THR A 303 37.15 26.51 1.56
CA THR A 303 37.56 25.16 1.99
C THR A 303 36.74 24.72 3.20
N VAL A 304 36.39 23.43 3.23
CA VAL A 304 35.59 22.81 4.30
C VAL A 304 36.32 21.60 4.87
N GLU A 305 36.41 21.54 6.19
CA GLU A 305 37.04 20.46 6.95
C GLU A 305 36.06 19.95 8.02
N ALA A 306 36.13 18.66 8.34
CA ALA A 306 35.31 18.06 9.38
C ALA A 306 36.17 17.19 10.31
N PHE A 307 36.05 17.42 11.63
CA PHE A 307 36.82 16.73 12.65
C PHE A 307 35.89 16.04 13.64
N SER A 308 36.09 14.75 13.88
CA SER A 308 35.35 14.01 14.90
C SER A 308 35.91 14.33 16.28
N LEU A 309 35.01 14.64 17.21
CA LEU A 309 35.26 14.97 18.60
C LEU A 309 34.38 14.06 19.46
N ASP A 310 34.92 13.49 20.54
CA ASP A 310 34.03 12.90 21.55
C ASP A 310 33.28 14.05 22.26
N ALA A 311 31.95 13.95 22.33
CA ALA A 311 31.11 15.03 22.85
C ALA A 311 31.34 15.24 24.36
N ASP A 312 31.41 16.51 24.77
CA ASP A 312 31.59 16.89 26.16
C ASP A 312 30.32 16.61 26.98
N VAL A 313 30.40 15.74 27.97
CA VAL A 313 29.26 15.40 28.83
C VAL A 313 29.11 16.47 29.91
N ALA A 314 28.39 17.54 29.56
CA ALA A 314 27.99 18.55 30.53
C ALA A 314 27.21 17.91 31.70
N GLY A 315 27.77 17.97 32.90
CA GLY A 315 27.03 17.75 34.16
C GLY A 315 27.28 16.47 34.94
N THR A 316 28.24 15.61 34.59
CA THR A 316 28.63 14.49 35.49
C THR A 316 29.82 14.86 36.37
N THR A 317 29.54 15.27 37.62
CA THR A 317 30.54 15.27 38.69
C THR A 317 30.94 13.82 39.02
N THR A 318 32.20 13.59 39.40
CA THR A 318 32.81 12.29 39.80
C THR A 318 32.71 11.14 38.77
N PRO A 319 33.75 10.91 37.94
CA PRO A 319 33.69 9.87 36.91
C PRO A 319 34.73 8.74 37.05
N PRO A 320 34.29 7.47 37.11
CA PRO A 320 34.81 6.46 36.21
C PRO A 320 34.18 6.70 34.82
N VAL A 321 34.92 7.28 33.88
CA VAL A 321 34.41 7.43 32.50
C VAL A 321 34.25 6.02 31.90
N PRO A 322 33.07 5.65 31.35
CA PRO A 322 32.90 4.37 30.68
C PRO A 322 33.89 4.23 29.51
N ALA A 323 34.45 3.03 29.33
CA ALA A 323 35.56 2.78 28.41
C ALA A 323 35.34 3.37 27.00
N TYR A 324 36.23 4.29 26.59
CA TYR A 324 36.22 4.95 25.30
C TYR A 324 36.38 3.94 24.15
N SER A 325 35.40 3.88 23.23
CA SER A 325 35.30 2.80 22.22
C SER A 325 35.65 3.20 20.78
N GLY A 326 36.08 4.44 20.52
CA GLY A 326 36.40 4.92 19.17
C GLY A 326 35.20 5.04 18.24
N ARG A 327 34.24 5.88 18.65
CA ARG A 327 32.88 5.91 18.09
C ARG A 327 32.81 6.43 16.65
N LEU A 328 33.61 7.43 16.30
CA LEU A 328 33.66 8.00 14.96
C LEU A 328 35.08 8.53 14.67
N ASN A 329 35.65 8.16 13.53
CA ASN A 329 36.97 8.62 13.09
C ASN A 329 36.83 9.64 11.94
N ASN A 330 37.86 10.47 11.72
CA ASN A 330 37.82 11.48 10.65
C ASN A 330 37.68 10.86 9.25
N SER A 331 38.13 9.63 9.01
CA SER A 331 37.93 8.91 7.74
C SER A 331 36.46 8.54 7.47
N GLY A 332 35.61 8.50 8.50
CA GLY A 332 34.17 8.35 8.38
C GLY A 332 33.43 9.66 8.07
N LEU A 333 34.14 10.79 7.93
CA LEU A 333 33.58 12.10 7.62
C LEU A 333 33.91 12.49 6.18
N VAL A 334 32.94 12.33 5.28
CA VAL A 334 33.15 12.54 3.84
C VAL A 334 32.32 13.72 3.33
N TRP A 335 33.01 14.78 2.89
CA TRP A 335 32.39 15.92 2.24
C TRP A 335 32.02 15.63 0.78
N GLY A 336 30.83 16.07 0.38
CA GLY A 336 30.33 16.14 -0.98
C GLY A 336 29.65 17.48 -1.26
N GLY A 337 28.98 17.58 -2.42
CA GLY A 337 28.36 18.82 -2.89
C GLY A 337 29.37 19.84 -3.44
N SER A 338 28.86 20.93 -4.02
CA SER A 338 29.65 21.92 -4.75
C SER A 338 29.16 23.35 -4.54
N GLY A 339 30.07 24.32 -4.68
CA GLY A 339 29.77 25.74 -4.48
C GLY A 339 29.30 26.03 -3.05
N ALA A 340 28.15 26.70 -2.91
CA ALA A 340 27.57 27.02 -1.61
C ALA A 340 26.92 25.80 -0.91
N ASN A 341 26.50 24.78 -1.66
CA ASN A 341 25.74 23.65 -1.10
C ASN A 341 26.66 22.45 -0.90
N ARG A 342 27.05 22.19 0.33
CA ARG A 342 27.90 21.05 0.72
C ARG A 342 27.07 20.01 1.46
N THR A 343 27.51 18.77 1.42
CA THR A 343 26.90 17.67 2.17
C THR A 343 27.96 16.90 2.92
N LEU A 344 27.67 16.49 4.15
CA LEU A 344 28.56 15.64 4.94
C LEU A 344 27.92 14.26 5.13
N THR A 345 28.62 13.21 4.71
CA THR A 345 28.25 11.81 5.00
C THR A 345 29.06 11.33 6.21
N ILE A 346 28.38 10.72 7.19
CA ILE A 346 28.96 10.33 8.48
C ILE A 346 28.86 8.81 8.63
N THR A 347 29.99 8.13 8.81
CA THR A 347 30.08 6.66 8.97
C THR A 347 30.78 6.30 10.28
N PRO A 348 30.04 6.03 11.37
CA PRO A 348 30.58 5.56 12.64
C PRO A 348 31.26 4.19 12.52
N ALA A 349 32.17 3.87 13.45
CA ALA A 349 32.75 2.53 13.51
C ALA A 349 31.67 1.47 13.84
N ALA A 350 31.89 0.22 13.47
CA ALA A 350 30.97 -0.88 13.83
C ALA A 350 31.05 -1.17 15.34
N GLY A 351 29.91 -1.52 15.95
CA GLY A 351 29.86 -1.94 17.37
C GLY A 351 29.98 -0.83 18.42
N VAL A 352 29.92 0.45 18.02
CA VAL A 352 30.06 1.61 18.91
C VAL A 352 28.73 2.35 19.12
N THR A 353 28.53 2.97 20.28
CA THR A 353 27.26 3.62 20.63
C THR A 353 27.45 4.86 21.48
N GLY A 354 26.55 5.82 21.37
CA GLY A 354 26.51 7.06 22.15
C GLY A 354 26.76 8.29 21.28
N THR A 355 26.71 9.46 21.90
CA THR A 355 26.82 10.74 21.19
C THR A 355 28.28 11.15 20.98
N VAL A 356 28.57 11.68 19.79
CA VAL A 356 29.82 12.36 19.40
C VAL A 356 29.47 13.70 18.78
N GLU A 357 30.46 14.58 18.65
CA GLU A 357 30.31 15.89 18.03
C GLU A 357 31.26 16.01 16.83
N VAL A 358 30.85 16.74 15.80
CA VAL A 358 31.67 16.97 14.61
C VAL A 358 31.87 18.47 14.43
N ALA A 359 33.11 18.93 14.54
CA ALA A 359 33.48 20.30 14.21
C ALA A 359 33.57 20.46 12.69
N LEU A 360 32.69 21.29 12.13
CA LEU A 360 32.65 21.71 10.74
C LEU A 360 33.38 23.04 10.64
N VAL A 361 34.58 23.05 10.06
CA VAL A 361 35.37 24.28 9.88
C VAL A 361 35.28 24.74 8.44
N VAL A 362 34.95 26.01 8.24
CA VAL A 362 34.98 26.68 6.93
C VAL A 362 36.02 27.79 6.97
N THR A 363 36.91 27.83 5.98
CA THR A 363 37.90 28.88 5.85
C THR A 363 38.09 29.31 4.40
N ASP A 364 38.33 30.61 4.22
CA ASP A 364 38.77 31.25 2.96
C ASP A 364 40.22 30.87 2.57
N GLY A 365 40.90 30.07 3.40
CA GLY A 365 41.84 29.07 2.93
C GLY A 365 42.85 28.56 3.96
N THR A 366 43.74 27.68 3.50
CA THR A 366 44.51 26.76 4.33
C THR A 366 45.87 27.33 4.78
N VAL A 367 45.84 28.30 5.71
CA VAL A 367 47.01 28.89 6.40
C VAL A 367 47.81 29.93 5.59
N SER A 368 47.27 31.15 5.47
CA SER A 368 48.01 32.35 5.07
C SER A 368 47.44 33.63 5.70
N THR A 369 48.12 34.78 5.51
CA THR A 369 47.74 36.06 6.15
C THR A 369 46.49 36.65 5.50
N GLY A 370 45.57 37.21 6.31
CA GLY A 370 44.32 37.80 5.84
C GLY A 370 43.11 36.86 5.89
N GLN A 371 43.36 35.55 5.82
CA GLN A 371 42.33 34.50 5.86
C GLN A 371 41.69 34.35 7.27
N LEU A 372 40.41 34.02 7.30
CA LEU A 372 39.58 33.80 8.49
C LEU A 372 38.87 32.44 8.45
N ALA A 373 38.47 31.94 9.63
CA ALA A 373 37.80 30.66 9.76
C ALA A 373 36.61 30.74 10.73
N THR A 374 35.59 29.94 10.43
CA THR A 374 34.38 29.78 11.25
C THR A 374 34.16 28.30 11.53
N VAL A 375 33.75 27.98 12.75
CA VAL A 375 33.45 26.61 13.19
C VAL A 375 32.00 26.47 13.61
N HIS A 376 31.34 25.41 13.17
CA HIS A 376 30.04 24.96 13.68
C HIS A 376 30.16 23.54 14.23
N TYR A 377 29.36 23.19 15.24
CA TYR A 377 29.48 21.92 15.95
C TYR A 377 28.19 21.11 15.78
N LEU A 378 28.27 20.00 15.05
CA LEU A 378 27.16 19.10 14.75
C LEU A 378 27.14 17.94 15.75
N GLN A 379 26.02 17.77 16.47
CA GLN A 379 25.79 16.64 17.37
C GLN A 379 25.32 15.40 16.59
N VAL A 380 25.96 14.25 16.85
CA VAL A 380 25.71 12.97 16.17
C VAL A 380 25.47 11.87 17.22
N THR A 381 24.25 11.34 17.27
CA THR A 381 23.88 10.24 18.17
C THR A 381 24.08 8.90 17.45
N ILE A 382 24.99 8.05 17.95
CA ILE A 382 25.26 6.74 17.37
C ILE A 382 24.48 5.66 18.14
N THR A 383 23.63 4.90 17.46
CA THR A 383 22.77 3.89 18.09
C THR A 383 23.31 2.47 17.93
N SER A 384 23.07 1.63 18.93
CA SER A 384 23.21 0.17 18.80
C SER A 384 22.11 -0.34 17.89
N GLY A 385 22.51 -0.80 16.72
CA GLY A 385 21.71 -1.66 15.86
C GLY A 385 22.67 -2.51 15.05
N ALA A 386 22.34 -3.78 14.82
CA ALA A 386 22.98 -4.53 13.75
C ALA A 386 22.72 -3.78 12.43
N PRO A 387 23.69 -3.70 11.49
CA PRO A 387 23.38 -3.22 10.16
C PRO A 387 22.30 -4.15 9.58
N PRO A 388 21.25 -3.60 8.92
CA PRO A 388 20.22 -4.44 8.33
C PRO A 388 20.88 -5.34 7.29
N LEU A 389 20.86 -6.67 7.52
CA LEU A 389 21.12 -7.60 6.45
C LEU A 389 20.00 -7.41 5.42
N THR A 390 20.34 -7.11 4.17
CA THR A 390 19.36 -7.06 3.09
C THR A 390 19.15 -8.49 2.61
N LEU A 391 18.00 -9.07 2.97
CA LEU A 391 17.59 -10.41 2.62
C LEU A 391 16.87 -10.41 1.25
N ALA A 392 17.21 -11.37 0.39
CA ALA A 392 16.63 -11.54 -0.93
C ALA A 392 16.53 -13.04 -1.27
N TYR A 393 15.91 -13.33 -2.42
CA TYR A 393 16.01 -14.62 -3.09
C TYR A 393 17.07 -14.56 -4.21
N ASN A 394 17.67 -15.69 -4.60
CA ASN A 394 18.73 -15.76 -5.63
C ASN A 394 18.39 -15.10 -6.99
N THR A 395 17.11 -14.84 -7.29
CA THR A 395 16.67 -14.16 -8.53
C THR A 395 16.22 -12.71 -8.33
N GLY A 396 16.56 -12.07 -7.20
CA GLY A 396 16.38 -10.63 -6.99
C GLY A 396 14.99 -10.16 -6.54
N GLY A 397 14.21 -11.01 -5.86
CA GLY A 397 12.87 -10.65 -5.36
C GLY A 397 12.48 -11.36 -4.05
N THR A 398 11.24 -11.15 -3.61
CA THR A 398 10.67 -11.72 -2.35
C THR A 398 9.65 -12.84 -2.58
N ARG A 399 9.28 -13.14 -3.83
CA ARG A 399 8.31 -14.19 -4.20
C ARG A 399 9.01 -15.40 -4.83
N ILE A 400 8.67 -16.59 -4.35
CA ILE A 400 9.16 -17.90 -4.80
C ILE A 400 7.97 -18.65 -5.42
N ASN A 401 8.02 -18.99 -6.70
CA ASN A 401 6.99 -19.83 -7.35
C ASN A 401 7.48 -21.28 -7.46
N VAL A 402 6.65 -22.23 -7.05
CA VAL A 402 6.98 -23.66 -6.99
C VAL A 402 5.79 -24.48 -7.50
N ASN A 403 6.01 -25.55 -8.25
CA ASN A 403 4.93 -26.47 -8.60
C ASN A 403 4.62 -27.40 -7.41
N ARG A 404 3.36 -27.76 -7.17
CA ARG A 404 3.00 -28.79 -6.18
C ARG A 404 3.78 -30.09 -6.49
N ASN A 405 4.24 -30.77 -5.44
CA ASN A 405 5.18 -31.89 -5.49
C ASN A 405 6.62 -31.58 -6.00
N ALA A 406 7.00 -30.31 -6.22
CA ALA A 406 8.39 -29.92 -6.50
C ALA A 406 9.09 -29.26 -5.29
N THR A 407 10.42 -29.38 -5.24
CA THR A 407 11.28 -28.66 -4.29
C THR A 407 11.54 -27.23 -4.81
N PRO A 408 11.56 -26.19 -3.96
CA PRO A 408 11.93 -24.83 -4.38
C PRO A 408 13.39 -24.81 -4.88
N GLY A 409 13.60 -24.40 -6.12
CA GLY A 409 14.87 -24.59 -6.83
C GLY A 409 16.02 -23.64 -6.50
N SER A 410 15.90 -22.79 -5.46
CA SER A 410 16.95 -21.82 -5.11
C SER A 410 16.94 -21.48 -3.61
N SER A 411 18.02 -20.86 -3.12
CA SER A 411 18.16 -20.43 -1.72
C SER A 411 17.79 -18.97 -1.50
N LEU A 412 17.54 -18.63 -0.23
CA LEU A 412 17.60 -17.26 0.27
C LEU A 412 19.05 -16.76 0.30
N THR A 413 19.24 -15.45 0.15
CA THR A 413 20.54 -14.76 0.23
C THR A 413 20.45 -13.54 1.12
N ALA A 414 21.58 -13.18 1.73
CA ALA A 414 21.73 -11.98 2.53
C ALA A 414 22.96 -11.19 2.06
N THR A 415 22.87 -9.87 2.13
CA THR A 415 23.98 -8.94 1.87
C THR A 415 24.11 -7.96 3.02
N GLY A 416 25.34 -7.48 3.28
CA GLY A 416 25.71 -6.85 4.55
C GLY A 416 26.19 -7.89 5.58
N GLY A 417 26.77 -7.43 6.69
CA GLY A 417 27.34 -8.31 7.72
C GLY A 417 28.54 -9.15 7.24
N THR A 418 28.85 -10.21 8.01
CA THR A 418 30.01 -11.11 7.82
C THR A 418 29.55 -12.55 7.55
N ALA A 419 29.50 -12.91 6.27
CA ALA A 419 29.19 -14.26 5.80
C ALA A 419 30.16 -15.33 6.38
N PRO A 420 29.76 -16.62 6.47
CA PRO A 420 28.47 -17.20 6.08
C PRO A 420 27.29 -16.80 6.98
N TYR A 421 26.08 -16.92 6.43
CA TYR A 421 24.83 -16.64 7.15
C TYR A 421 24.12 -17.93 7.53
N SER A 422 23.53 -17.95 8.71
CA SER A 422 22.59 -18.98 9.17
C SER A 422 21.15 -18.48 9.08
N TRP A 423 20.21 -19.38 8.77
CA TRP A 423 18.82 -19.03 8.47
C TRP A 423 17.83 -19.72 9.41
N ALA A 424 16.76 -19.01 9.78
CA ALA A 424 15.68 -19.54 10.60
C ALA A 424 14.32 -18.95 10.18
N LEU A 425 13.26 -19.75 10.35
CA LEU A 425 11.88 -19.28 10.29
C LEU A 425 11.55 -18.49 11.58
N VAL A 426 10.96 -17.32 11.46
CA VAL A 426 10.59 -16.44 12.59
C VAL A 426 9.09 -16.51 12.85
N SER A 427 8.28 -16.37 11.80
CA SER A 427 6.83 -16.37 11.88
C SER A 427 6.20 -16.72 10.51
N GLY A 428 4.89 -16.93 10.49
CA GLY A 428 4.18 -17.47 9.33
C GLY A 428 4.40 -18.98 9.18
N SER A 429 4.05 -19.51 8.02
CA SER A 429 4.09 -20.96 7.76
C SER A 429 4.57 -21.25 6.34
N LEU A 430 5.51 -22.20 6.21
CA LEU A 430 5.83 -22.79 4.92
C LEU A 430 4.70 -23.74 4.47
N PRO A 431 4.58 -24.05 3.17
CA PRO A 431 3.67 -25.08 2.69
C PRO A 431 3.95 -26.43 3.36
N ALA A 432 2.90 -27.21 3.63
CA ALA A 432 3.03 -28.54 4.20
C ALA A 432 3.98 -29.41 3.33
N GLY A 433 5.05 -29.92 3.93
CA GLY A 433 6.09 -30.71 3.26
C GLY A 433 7.33 -29.93 2.81
N ILE A 434 7.36 -28.60 2.93
CA ILE A 434 8.54 -27.76 2.67
C ILE A 434 9.23 -27.36 3.99
N THR A 435 10.56 -27.44 4.02
CA THR A 435 11.40 -27.00 5.15
C THR A 435 12.47 -26.00 4.68
N LEU A 436 12.70 -24.92 5.45
CA LEU A 436 13.85 -24.02 5.28
C LEU A 436 15.03 -24.55 6.11
N ASN A 437 16.15 -24.83 5.44
CA ASN A 437 17.37 -25.30 6.07
C ASN A 437 18.21 -24.13 6.60
N SER A 438 19.08 -24.38 7.57
CA SER A 438 19.92 -23.36 8.20
C SER A 438 20.95 -22.70 7.28
N ASN A 439 21.22 -23.27 6.10
CA ASN A 439 22.07 -22.68 5.05
C ASN A 439 21.29 -21.81 4.04
N GLY A 440 20.00 -21.56 4.27
CA GLY A 440 19.13 -20.77 3.39
C GLY A 440 18.53 -21.54 2.21
N THR A 441 18.82 -22.83 2.05
CA THR A 441 18.19 -23.70 1.02
C THR A 441 16.84 -24.25 1.49
N PHE A 442 15.96 -24.61 0.56
CA PHE A 442 14.72 -25.34 0.88
C PHE A 442 14.88 -26.84 0.63
N SER A 443 14.14 -27.65 1.37
CA SER A 443 14.05 -29.10 1.20
C SER A 443 12.60 -29.61 1.32
N GLY A 444 12.37 -30.84 0.84
CA GLY A 444 11.04 -31.44 0.77
C GLY A 444 10.22 -30.98 -0.44
N THR A 445 8.96 -31.45 -0.54
CA THR A 445 8.03 -31.14 -1.62
C THR A 445 6.67 -30.75 -1.06
N SER A 446 6.00 -29.75 -1.67
CA SER A 446 4.74 -29.27 -1.12
C SER A 446 3.55 -30.19 -1.43
N THR A 447 2.79 -30.55 -0.40
CA THR A 447 1.51 -31.25 -0.50
C THR A 447 0.31 -30.29 -0.53
N ALA A 448 0.48 -29.01 -0.18
CA ALA A 448 -0.55 -27.97 -0.19
C ALA A 448 -0.31 -26.93 -1.31
N SER A 449 -1.38 -26.45 -1.95
CA SER A 449 -1.33 -25.41 -2.98
C SER A 449 -1.83 -24.06 -2.45
N GLY A 450 -1.34 -22.97 -3.03
CA GLY A 450 -1.70 -21.59 -2.66
C GLY A 450 -0.50 -20.75 -2.21
N GLY A 451 -0.78 -19.53 -1.77
CA GLY A 451 0.22 -18.59 -1.26
C GLY A 451 0.50 -18.78 0.23
N HIS A 452 1.79 -18.88 0.57
CA HIS A 452 2.28 -19.01 1.93
C HIS A 452 3.26 -17.88 2.24
N THR A 453 2.85 -16.97 3.12
CA THR A 453 3.75 -15.91 3.64
C THR A 453 4.50 -16.42 4.87
N PHE A 454 5.79 -16.11 4.91
CA PHE A 454 6.65 -16.47 6.03
C PHE A 454 7.76 -15.45 6.23
N ARG A 455 8.14 -15.22 7.48
CA ARG A 455 9.23 -14.34 7.86
C ARG A 455 10.47 -15.17 8.12
N ALA A 456 11.57 -14.87 7.41
CA ALA A 456 12.84 -15.53 7.61
C ALA A 456 13.87 -14.55 8.21
N ARG A 457 14.69 -15.05 9.13
CA ARG A 457 15.86 -14.36 9.69
C ARG A 457 17.13 -14.96 9.12
N ALA A 458 18.02 -14.09 8.65
CA ALA A 458 19.42 -14.40 8.48
C ALA A 458 20.20 -13.91 9.71
N THR A 459 21.21 -14.66 10.13
CA THR A 459 22.15 -14.30 11.20
C THR A 459 23.57 -14.54 10.71
N ASP A 460 24.42 -13.52 10.73
CA ASP A 460 25.82 -13.60 10.29
C ASP A 460 26.74 -14.23 11.36
N THR A 461 28.04 -14.38 11.04
CA THR A 461 29.02 -14.98 11.98
C THR A 461 29.34 -14.14 13.22
N LEU A 462 28.97 -12.86 13.24
CA LEU A 462 29.17 -11.94 14.37
C LEU A 462 27.86 -11.70 15.16
N GLY A 463 26.77 -12.39 14.80
CA GLY A 463 25.47 -12.30 15.44
C GLY A 463 24.59 -11.15 14.93
N ALA A 464 24.97 -10.46 13.85
CA ALA A 464 24.10 -9.48 13.20
C ALA A 464 22.93 -10.20 12.51
N THR A 465 21.70 -9.69 12.72
CA THR A 465 20.48 -10.30 12.19
C THR A 465 19.73 -9.36 11.27
N GLY A 466 19.18 -9.88 10.18
CA GLY A 466 18.13 -9.21 9.40
C GLY A 466 16.96 -10.15 9.17
N GLU A 467 15.75 -9.58 9.09
CA GLU A 467 14.52 -10.34 8.87
C GLU A 467 13.75 -9.73 7.69
N ALA A 468 13.19 -10.60 6.85
CA ALA A 468 12.33 -10.18 5.74
C ALA A 468 11.16 -11.14 5.58
N ASP A 469 10.05 -10.59 5.08
CA ASP A 469 8.86 -11.35 4.75
C ASP A 469 8.96 -11.84 3.30
N PHE A 470 8.82 -13.15 3.12
CA PHE A 470 8.86 -13.85 1.84
C PHE A 470 7.50 -14.47 1.55
N SER A 471 7.20 -14.63 0.26
CA SER A 471 6.00 -15.33 -0.20
C SER A 471 6.40 -16.54 -1.04
N LEU A 472 5.99 -17.75 -0.63
CA LEU A 472 6.14 -18.96 -1.44
C LEU A 472 4.76 -19.37 -1.98
N TRP A 473 4.61 -19.34 -3.30
CA TRP A 473 3.39 -19.73 -4.00
C TRP A 473 3.55 -21.13 -4.56
N VAL A 474 2.64 -22.04 -4.18
CA VAL A 474 2.61 -23.41 -4.70
C VAL A 474 1.48 -23.55 -5.72
N ASN A 475 1.84 -23.65 -7.00
CA ASN A 475 0.91 -23.87 -8.10
C ASN A 475 0.19 -25.21 -7.90
N ALA A 476 -1.15 -25.23 -7.91
CA ALA A 476 -1.91 -26.48 -7.90
C ALA A 476 -1.63 -27.30 -9.17
N THR A 477 -1.71 -28.63 -9.07
CA THR A 477 -1.53 -29.53 -10.21
C THR A 477 -2.83 -29.60 -11.01
N ARG A 478 -2.75 -29.24 -12.31
CA ARG A 478 -3.85 -29.38 -13.27
C ARG A 478 -4.39 -30.82 -13.29
N GLN A 479 -5.69 -30.99 -13.13
CA GLN A 479 -6.39 -32.27 -13.14
C GLN A 479 -6.92 -32.63 -14.54
N GLY A 480 -7.30 -31.64 -15.34
CA GLY A 480 -7.76 -31.83 -16.72
C GLY A 480 -6.63 -32.10 -17.71
N THR A 481 -6.98 -32.73 -18.82
CA THR A 481 -6.03 -33.10 -19.88
C THR A 481 -5.75 -31.91 -20.78
N VAL A 482 -4.50 -31.74 -21.21
CA VAL A 482 -4.13 -30.84 -22.30
C VAL A 482 -3.42 -31.64 -23.39
N THR A 483 -3.89 -31.48 -24.63
CA THR A 483 -3.40 -32.19 -25.80
C THR A 483 -3.15 -31.20 -26.94
N PRO A 484 -1.97 -31.20 -27.59
CA PRO A 484 -1.79 -30.45 -28.83
C PRO A 484 -2.58 -31.09 -29.97
N ILE A 485 -3.29 -30.27 -30.74
CA ILE A 485 -4.09 -30.66 -31.90
C ILE A 485 -3.55 -29.91 -33.12
N THR A 486 -3.25 -30.65 -34.20
CA THR A 486 -2.89 -30.09 -35.50
C THR A 486 -3.80 -30.69 -36.57
N PHE A 487 -4.35 -29.86 -37.44
CA PHE A 487 -5.12 -30.27 -38.61
C PHE A 487 -4.76 -29.39 -39.82
N ASN A 488 -5.02 -29.87 -41.04
CA ASN A 488 -4.87 -29.02 -42.22
C ASN A 488 -6.12 -28.14 -42.35
N GLY A 489 -5.93 -26.82 -42.26
CA GLY A 489 -7.00 -25.84 -42.33
C GLY A 489 -7.67 -25.82 -43.71
N PRO A 490 -9.00 -26.08 -43.82
CA PRO A 490 -9.71 -26.02 -45.10
C PRO A 490 -9.67 -24.66 -45.82
N VAL A 491 -9.48 -23.54 -45.11
CA VAL A 491 -9.45 -22.19 -45.71
C VAL A 491 -8.04 -21.79 -46.14
N THR A 492 -7.06 -22.01 -45.27
CA THR A 492 -5.65 -21.62 -45.46
C THR A 492 -4.84 -22.64 -46.26
N GLY A 493 -5.28 -23.90 -46.31
CA GLY A 493 -4.53 -25.02 -46.88
C GLY A 493 -3.27 -25.40 -46.10
N ALA A 494 -3.05 -24.81 -44.92
CA ALA A 494 -1.84 -24.97 -44.11
C ALA A 494 -2.13 -25.72 -42.79
N PRO A 495 -1.11 -26.28 -42.11
CA PRO A 495 -1.30 -26.85 -40.79
C PRO A 495 -1.67 -25.79 -39.75
N VAL A 496 -2.86 -25.92 -39.17
CA VAL A 496 -3.37 -25.11 -38.06
C VAL A 496 -3.17 -25.89 -36.77
N THR A 497 -2.53 -25.27 -35.77
CA THR A 497 -2.18 -25.93 -34.50
C THR A 497 -2.70 -25.13 -33.30
N PHE A 498 -3.18 -25.85 -32.29
CA PHE A 498 -3.60 -25.31 -31.00
C PHE A 498 -3.41 -26.34 -29.89
N SER A 499 -3.30 -25.91 -28.64
CA SER A 499 -3.42 -26.83 -27.49
C SER A 499 -4.85 -26.79 -26.95
N LEU A 500 -5.41 -27.96 -26.69
CA LEU A 500 -6.77 -28.13 -26.19
C LEU A 500 -6.75 -28.62 -24.75
N TYR A 501 -7.35 -27.86 -23.83
CA TYR A 501 -7.69 -28.30 -22.49
C TYR A 501 -9.11 -28.85 -22.43
N LEU A 502 -9.26 -30.05 -21.86
CA LEU A 502 -10.54 -30.66 -21.55
C LEU A 502 -10.69 -30.80 -20.01
N PRO A 503 -11.83 -30.39 -19.43
CA PRO A 503 -12.01 -30.41 -17.98
C PRO A 503 -12.09 -31.84 -17.42
N PRO A 504 -11.77 -32.03 -16.11
CA PRO A 504 -11.99 -33.28 -15.42
C PRO A 504 -13.40 -33.83 -15.65
N GLY A 505 -13.51 -35.13 -15.96
CA GLY A 505 -14.79 -35.79 -16.25
C GLY A 505 -15.29 -35.66 -17.70
N TYR A 506 -14.62 -34.91 -18.58
CA TYR A 506 -14.98 -34.87 -20.01
C TYR A 506 -14.95 -36.28 -20.65
N SER A 507 -13.91 -37.07 -20.36
CA SER A 507 -13.80 -38.45 -20.82
C SER A 507 -14.79 -39.36 -20.08
N GLY A 508 -15.89 -39.73 -20.75
CA GLY A 508 -16.97 -40.58 -20.21
C GLY A 508 -18.26 -39.83 -19.87
N GLY A 509 -18.24 -38.50 -19.78
CA GLY A 509 -19.44 -37.67 -19.64
C GLY A 509 -20.18 -37.44 -20.96
N SER A 510 -21.43 -36.99 -20.89
CA SER A 510 -22.27 -36.60 -22.05
C SER A 510 -22.52 -35.09 -22.18
N ALA A 511 -22.07 -34.28 -21.21
CA ALA A 511 -22.32 -32.84 -21.18
C ALA A 511 -21.63 -32.07 -22.33
N SER A 512 -22.24 -30.96 -22.72
CA SER A 512 -21.67 -29.93 -23.59
C SER A 512 -21.28 -28.70 -22.77
N TYR A 513 -20.10 -28.15 -23.07
CA TYR A 513 -19.42 -27.15 -22.24
C TYR A 513 -19.31 -25.80 -22.97
N PRO A 514 -19.32 -24.66 -22.24
CA PRO A 514 -18.82 -23.40 -22.80
C PRO A 514 -17.36 -23.51 -23.20
N ILE A 515 -16.91 -22.63 -24.10
CA ILE A 515 -15.56 -22.67 -24.66
C ILE A 515 -14.84 -21.32 -24.56
N VAL A 516 -13.61 -21.36 -24.07
CA VAL A 516 -12.76 -20.18 -23.82
C VAL A 516 -11.54 -20.24 -24.72
N TYR A 517 -11.35 -19.21 -25.55
CA TYR A 517 -10.15 -19.05 -26.37
C TYR A 517 -9.17 -18.14 -25.63
N HIS A 518 -8.01 -18.67 -25.24
CA HIS A 518 -6.96 -17.90 -24.55
C HIS A 518 -5.79 -17.60 -25.48
N LEU A 519 -5.58 -16.31 -25.74
CA LEU A 519 -4.59 -15.80 -26.68
C LEU A 519 -3.27 -15.45 -25.96
N HIS A 520 -2.16 -16.01 -26.46
CA HIS A 520 -0.83 -15.78 -25.91
C HIS A 520 -0.22 -14.41 -26.26
N GLY A 521 0.76 -14.00 -25.45
CA GLY A 521 1.55 -12.79 -25.65
C GLY A 521 2.63 -12.93 -26.73
N ILE A 522 3.37 -11.83 -26.96
CA ILE A 522 4.52 -11.82 -27.88
C ILE A 522 5.62 -12.77 -27.37
N GLY A 523 6.26 -13.51 -28.27
CA GLY A 523 7.20 -14.59 -27.95
C GLY A 523 6.54 -15.91 -27.54
N GLY A 524 5.21 -15.96 -27.42
CA GLY A 524 4.45 -17.17 -27.11
C GLY A 524 4.10 -18.03 -28.33
N THR A 525 3.53 -19.20 -28.03
CA THR A 525 3.04 -20.26 -28.94
C THR A 525 1.89 -21.00 -28.25
N HIS A 526 1.24 -21.93 -28.96
CA HIS A 526 0.15 -22.74 -28.41
C HIS A 526 0.53 -23.63 -27.20
N ASP A 527 1.82 -23.95 -27.03
CA ASP A 527 2.36 -24.86 -25.99
C ASP A 527 3.09 -24.12 -24.84
N GLY A 528 2.99 -22.80 -24.79
CA GLY A 528 3.60 -21.97 -23.75
C GLY A 528 3.06 -22.20 -22.32
N PRO A 529 3.64 -21.57 -21.28
CA PRO A 529 3.32 -21.84 -19.87
C PRO A 529 1.84 -21.58 -19.48
N GLN A 530 1.10 -20.84 -20.30
CA GLN A 530 -0.33 -20.58 -20.14
C GLN A 530 -1.20 -21.84 -20.19
N ILE A 531 -0.78 -22.90 -20.90
CA ILE A 531 -1.50 -24.18 -20.93
C ILE A 531 -1.55 -24.89 -19.57
N THR A 532 -0.80 -24.42 -18.58
CA THR A 532 -0.84 -24.91 -17.20
C THR A 532 -1.48 -23.88 -16.28
N THR A 533 -1.07 -22.61 -16.33
CA THR A 533 -1.56 -21.59 -15.38
C THR A 533 -3.04 -21.23 -15.58
N VAL A 534 -3.49 -21.10 -16.83
CA VAL A 534 -4.90 -20.74 -17.11
C VAL A 534 -5.86 -21.89 -16.72
N PRO A 535 -5.62 -23.17 -17.07
CA PRO A 535 -6.49 -24.24 -16.64
C PRO A 535 -6.47 -24.49 -15.13
N VAL A 536 -5.34 -24.28 -14.44
CA VAL A 536 -5.28 -24.39 -12.97
C VAL A 536 -6.13 -23.31 -12.29
N SER A 537 -6.10 -22.07 -12.81
CA SER A 537 -6.96 -20.99 -12.32
C SER A 537 -8.45 -21.31 -12.55
N HIS A 538 -8.79 -21.83 -13.73
CA HIS A 538 -10.14 -22.29 -14.06
C HIS A 538 -10.60 -23.46 -13.16
N GLU A 539 -9.78 -24.50 -12.96
CA GLU A 539 -10.11 -25.62 -12.07
C GLU A 539 -10.34 -25.17 -10.61
N ALA A 540 -9.60 -24.16 -10.15
CA ALA A 540 -9.82 -23.56 -8.84
C ALA A 540 -11.17 -22.81 -8.77
N ALA A 541 -11.53 -22.05 -9.81
CA ALA A 541 -12.82 -21.36 -9.90
C ALA A 541 -14.01 -22.34 -9.97
N VAL A 542 -13.89 -23.41 -10.74
CA VAL A 542 -14.87 -24.51 -10.78
C VAL A 542 -15.00 -25.18 -9.41
N SER A 543 -13.89 -25.47 -8.74
CA SER A 543 -13.89 -26.08 -7.40
C SER A 543 -14.50 -25.17 -6.33
N ALA A 544 -14.41 -23.85 -6.53
CA ALA A 544 -15.04 -22.83 -5.67
C ALA A 544 -16.51 -22.54 -6.05
N GLY A 545 -17.04 -23.14 -7.11
CA GLY A 545 -18.41 -22.91 -7.60
C GLY A 545 -18.64 -21.56 -8.28
N LEU A 546 -17.58 -20.88 -8.73
CA LEU A 546 -17.64 -19.55 -9.36
C LEU A 546 -18.00 -19.61 -10.85
N ILE A 547 -17.67 -20.72 -11.51
CA ILE A 547 -17.96 -20.97 -12.93
C ILE A 547 -18.19 -22.47 -13.13
N GLU A 548 -19.00 -22.83 -14.13
CA GLU A 548 -19.09 -24.21 -14.60
C GLU A 548 -17.83 -24.64 -15.38
N PRO A 549 -17.56 -25.94 -15.54
CA PRO A 549 -16.41 -26.38 -16.32
C PRO A 549 -16.47 -25.89 -17.78
N CYS A 550 -15.38 -25.33 -18.27
CA CYS A 550 -15.22 -24.91 -19.65
C CYS A 550 -14.17 -25.75 -20.38
N ILE A 551 -14.30 -25.85 -21.70
CA ILE A 551 -13.21 -26.22 -22.61
C ILE A 551 -12.33 -24.98 -22.80
N ILE A 552 -11.00 -25.13 -22.83
CA ILE A 552 -10.09 -23.99 -23.07
C ILE A 552 -9.18 -24.31 -24.26
N VAL A 553 -9.14 -23.42 -25.22
CA VAL A 553 -8.32 -23.52 -26.44
C VAL A 553 -7.21 -22.49 -26.38
N PHE A 554 -5.98 -22.91 -26.70
CA PHE A 554 -4.80 -22.08 -26.82
C PHE A 554 -4.32 -22.12 -28.28
N PRO A 555 -4.79 -21.23 -29.16
CA PRO A 555 -4.36 -21.21 -30.56
C PRO A 555 -2.87 -20.86 -30.70
N ASP A 556 -2.22 -21.32 -31.77
CA ASP A 556 -0.95 -20.72 -32.20
C ASP A 556 -1.26 -19.41 -32.95
N GLY A 557 -0.96 -18.29 -32.30
CA GLY A 557 -1.09 -16.95 -32.88
C GLY A 557 0.14 -16.53 -33.67
N TYR A 558 1.19 -17.34 -33.77
CA TYR A 558 2.56 -16.96 -34.13
C TYR A 558 3.18 -15.95 -33.14
N ASN A 559 4.50 -16.02 -32.98
CA ASN A 559 5.23 -15.31 -31.93
C ASN A 559 5.14 -13.78 -31.93
N ASP A 560 4.69 -13.12 -33.01
CA ASP A 560 4.64 -11.66 -33.10
C ASP A 560 3.53 -11.08 -34.01
N SER A 561 2.49 -11.85 -34.37
CA SER A 561 1.49 -11.45 -35.39
C SER A 561 0.51 -10.35 -34.96
N PHE A 562 0.49 -9.97 -33.68
CA PHE A 562 -0.60 -9.16 -33.10
C PHE A 562 -2.00 -9.70 -33.43
N TRP A 563 -2.09 -11.03 -33.60
CA TRP A 563 -3.28 -11.79 -33.96
C TRP A 563 -3.92 -11.41 -35.30
N ALA A 564 -3.19 -10.71 -36.17
CA ALA A 564 -3.64 -10.28 -37.49
C ALA A 564 -3.12 -11.20 -38.62
N ASP A 565 -3.79 -11.16 -39.76
CA ASP A 565 -3.31 -11.81 -40.98
C ASP A 565 -2.22 -10.93 -41.62
N ALA A 566 -0.96 -11.32 -41.45
CA ALA A 566 0.15 -10.44 -41.82
C ALA A 566 0.32 -10.29 -43.35
N ILE A 567 0.49 -9.04 -43.81
CA ILE A 567 0.51 -8.72 -45.25
C ILE A 567 1.80 -9.18 -45.94
N ASN A 568 2.97 -8.96 -45.32
CA ASN A 568 4.28 -9.18 -45.96
C ASN A 568 4.94 -10.51 -45.54
N VAL A 569 4.31 -11.29 -44.65
CA VAL A 569 4.78 -12.62 -44.20
C VAL A 569 3.57 -13.55 -43.99
N VAL A 570 3.69 -14.83 -44.33
CA VAL A 570 2.55 -15.77 -44.23
C VAL A 570 2.28 -16.15 -42.77
N LYS A 571 1.41 -15.37 -42.11
CA LYS A 571 0.93 -15.61 -40.73
C LYS A 571 -0.58 -15.32 -40.66
N PRO A 572 -1.46 -16.27 -41.05
CA PRO A 572 -2.92 -16.09 -41.08
C PRO A 572 -3.55 -16.23 -39.67
N ALA A 573 -3.14 -15.42 -38.69
CA ALA A 573 -3.56 -15.58 -37.29
C ALA A 573 -5.05 -15.27 -37.03
N GLU A 574 -5.65 -14.34 -37.77
CA GLU A 574 -7.07 -13.99 -37.69
C GLU A 574 -7.93 -15.02 -38.43
N THR A 575 -7.51 -15.44 -39.62
CA THR A 575 -8.18 -16.52 -40.36
C THR A 575 -8.12 -17.85 -39.59
N ASN A 576 -6.97 -18.21 -39.01
CA ASN A 576 -6.82 -19.44 -38.23
C ASN A 576 -7.82 -19.53 -37.07
N ILE A 577 -7.97 -18.49 -36.26
CA ILE A 577 -8.91 -18.55 -35.12
C ILE A 577 -10.38 -18.47 -35.58
N MET A 578 -10.71 -17.51 -36.44
CA MET A 578 -12.11 -17.22 -36.78
C MET A 578 -12.73 -18.22 -37.76
N GLN A 579 -11.95 -18.75 -38.72
CA GLN A 579 -12.47 -19.54 -39.83
C GLN A 579 -12.02 -21.02 -39.80
N GLU A 580 -10.93 -21.35 -39.09
CA GLU A 580 -10.43 -22.74 -39.00
C GLU A 580 -10.76 -23.36 -37.64
N ILE A 581 -10.26 -22.77 -36.54
CA ILE A 581 -10.32 -23.38 -35.20
C ILE A 581 -11.74 -23.31 -34.62
N ILE A 582 -12.44 -22.18 -34.70
CA ILE A 582 -13.81 -22.08 -34.17
C ILE A 582 -14.75 -23.13 -34.80
N PRO A 583 -14.84 -23.26 -36.15
CA PRO A 583 -15.63 -24.32 -36.78
C PRO A 583 -15.13 -25.73 -36.47
N HIS A 584 -13.80 -25.94 -36.37
CA HIS A 584 -13.24 -27.24 -35.98
C HIS A 584 -13.69 -27.66 -34.57
N MET A 585 -13.72 -26.72 -33.62
CA MET A 585 -14.16 -27.01 -32.25
C MET A 585 -15.64 -27.37 -32.17
N GLU A 586 -16.51 -26.65 -32.89
CA GLU A 586 -17.95 -26.93 -32.95
C GLU A 586 -18.28 -28.24 -33.67
N ALA A 587 -17.48 -28.65 -34.67
CA ALA A 587 -17.70 -29.89 -35.41
C ALA A 587 -17.17 -31.16 -34.70
N ASN A 588 -16.14 -31.05 -33.84
CA ASN A 588 -15.40 -32.22 -33.34
C ASN A 588 -15.44 -32.42 -31.80
N TYR A 589 -15.94 -31.44 -31.04
CA TYR A 589 -15.97 -31.50 -29.57
C TYR A 589 -17.34 -31.11 -29.01
N ARG A 590 -17.64 -31.53 -27.78
CA ARG A 590 -18.91 -31.20 -27.11
C ARG A 590 -18.87 -29.79 -26.52
N VAL A 591 -18.85 -28.81 -27.41
CA VAL A 591 -19.06 -27.40 -27.09
C VAL A 591 -20.55 -27.06 -27.18
N ARG A 592 -21.01 -26.05 -26.44
CA ARG A 592 -22.28 -25.40 -26.74
C ARG A 592 -22.08 -24.48 -27.95
N PRO A 593 -22.92 -24.54 -29.00
CA PRO A 593 -22.71 -23.77 -30.21
C PRO A 593 -23.05 -22.28 -30.01
N GLY A 594 -22.50 -21.43 -30.88
CA GLY A 594 -22.87 -20.01 -30.98
C GLY A 594 -22.05 -19.08 -30.08
N GLY A 595 -22.06 -17.78 -30.42
CA GLY A 595 -21.23 -16.76 -29.75
C GLY A 595 -21.52 -16.62 -28.25
N ASN A 596 -22.78 -16.77 -27.85
CA ASN A 596 -23.27 -16.74 -26.47
C ASN A 596 -22.57 -17.74 -25.53
N HIS A 597 -21.96 -18.80 -26.07
CA HIS A 597 -21.24 -19.82 -25.29
C HIS A 597 -19.72 -19.74 -25.44
N ARG A 598 -19.22 -18.67 -26.10
CA ARG A 598 -17.84 -18.52 -26.52
C ARG A 598 -17.20 -17.31 -25.87
N VAL A 599 -16.07 -17.51 -25.20
CA VAL A 599 -15.32 -16.45 -24.51
C VAL A 599 -14.02 -16.22 -25.27
N ILE A 600 -13.64 -14.95 -25.47
CA ILE A 600 -12.31 -14.59 -25.94
C ILE A 600 -11.54 -13.90 -24.81
N GLN A 601 -10.32 -14.35 -24.55
CA GLN A 601 -9.46 -13.72 -23.55
C GLN A 601 -8.00 -13.79 -23.98
N GLY A 602 -7.14 -12.94 -23.41
CA GLY A 602 -5.72 -13.02 -23.74
C GLY A 602 -4.81 -12.14 -22.92
N PHE A 603 -3.51 -12.45 -23.00
CA PHE A 603 -2.46 -11.75 -22.26
C PHE A 603 -1.54 -10.95 -23.19
N SER A 604 -1.18 -9.72 -22.82
CA SER A 604 -0.22 -8.89 -23.58
C SER A 604 -0.67 -8.72 -25.05
N MET A 605 0.13 -9.13 -26.04
CA MET A 605 -0.26 -9.21 -27.47
C MET A 605 -1.60 -9.95 -27.69
N GLY A 606 -1.88 -10.99 -26.90
CA GLY A 606 -3.15 -11.70 -26.91
C GLY A 606 -4.31 -10.91 -26.32
N GLY A 607 -4.05 -10.00 -25.37
CA GLY A 607 -5.05 -9.06 -24.87
C GLY A 607 -5.52 -8.11 -25.97
N PHE A 608 -4.57 -7.58 -26.76
CA PHE A 608 -4.86 -6.79 -27.97
C PHE A 608 -5.67 -7.60 -28.99
N GLY A 609 -5.26 -8.85 -29.25
CA GLY A 609 -5.99 -9.77 -30.14
C GLY A 609 -7.42 -10.05 -29.67
N ALA A 610 -7.63 -10.29 -28.37
CA ALA A 610 -8.93 -10.59 -27.79
C ALA A 610 -9.88 -9.38 -27.89
N ALA A 611 -9.39 -8.20 -27.48
CA ALA A 611 -10.14 -6.95 -27.62
C ALA A 611 -10.50 -6.65 -29.09
N LYS A 612 -9.59 -6.93 -30.02
CA LYS A 612 -9.85 -6.79 -31.47
C LYS A 612 -10.95 -7.75 -31.94
N PHE A 613 -10.88 -9.05 -31.61
CA PHE A 613 -11.90 -10.00 -32.08
C PHE A 613 -13.28 -9.73 -31.46
N ALA A 614 -13.33 -9.38 -30.17
CA ALA A 614 -14.57 -8.97 -29.50
C ALA A 614 -15.20 -7.71 -30.12
N THR A 615 -14.39 -6.70 -30.46
CA THR A 615 -14.90 -5.47 -31.08
C THR A 615 -15.26 -5.63 -32.55
N LYS A 616 -14.49 -6.41 -33.32
CA LYS A 616 -14.70 -6.63 -34.77
C LYS A 616 -15.82 -7.63 -35.07
N PHE A 617 -15.95 -8.68 -34.26
CA PHE A 617 -16.90 -9.79 -34.44
C PHE A 617 -17.78 -10.00 -33.19
N PRO A 618 -18.57 -9.00 -32.74
CA PRO A 618 -19.24 -9.06 -31.43
C PRO A 618 -20.19 -10.26 -31.28
N ALA A 619 -20.95 -10.60 -32.32
CA ALA A 619 -21.84 -11.77 -32.32
C ALA A 619 -21.12 -13.14 -32.21
N SER A 620 -19.78 -13.17 -32.25
CA SER A 620 -18.99 -14.40 -32.11
C SER A 620 -18.59 -14.74 -30.67
N PHE A 621 -18.82 -13.85 -29.69
CA PHE A 621 -18.38 -14.05 -28.30
C PHE A 621 -19.39 -13.47 -27.29
N ALA A 622 -19.46 -14.05 -26.09
CA ALA A 622 -20.30 -13.59 -24.99
C ALA A 622 -19.64 -12.49 -24.14
N CYS A 623 -18.30 -12.48 -24.06
CA CYS A 623 -17.53 -11.46 -23.37
C CYS A 623 -16.05 -11.49 -23.80
N CYS A 624 -15.33 -10.43 -23.40
CA CYS A 624 -13.88 -10.30 -23.56
C CYS A 624 -13.18 -10.08 -22.21
N ALA A 625 -12.13 -10.85 -21.93
CA ALA A 625 -11.27 -10.65 -20.76
C ALA A 625 -9.79 -10.38 -21.14
N VAL A 626 -9.25 -9.25 -20.68
CA VAL A 626 -7.92 -8.76 -21.06
C VAL A 626 -6.98 -8.82 -19.84
N TYR A 627 -5.88 -9.56 -19.97
CA TYR A 627 -4.82 -9.62 -18.96
C TYR A 627 -3.63 -8.77 -19.42
N ASP A 628 -3.44 -7.61 -18.80
CA ASP A 628 -2.34 -6.69 -19.02
C ASP A 628 -2.01 -6.52 -20.52
N GLY A 629 -3.03 -6.09 -21.27
CA GLY A 629 -3.02 -6.10 -22.73
C GLY A 629 -1.97 -5.16 -23.31
N ALA A 630 -1.36 -5.54 -24.42
CA ALA A 630 -0.50 -4.66 -25.21
C ALA A 630 -1.37 -3.70 -26.04
N MET A 631 -2.17 -2.87 -25.35
CA MET A 631 -3.18 -1.99 -25.92
C MET A 631 -2.55 -0.74 -26.54
N LEU A 632 -1.71 -0.97 -27.55
CA LEU A 632 -0.96 0.05 -28.24
C LEU A 632 -1.87 0.84 -29.19
N THR A 633 -1.65 2.15 -29.27
CA THR A 633 -2.12 2.99 -30.38
C THR A 633 -1.19 2.83 -31.58
N TRP A 634 -1.61 3.29 -32.77
CA TRP A 634 -0.77 3.29 -33.98
C TRP A 634 0.62 3.91 -33.74
N THR A 635 0.68 5.08 -33.09
CA THR A 635 1.94 5.76 -32.79
C THR A 635 2.86 4.94 -31.88
N GLN A 636 2.30 4.28 -30.85
CA GLN A 636 3.07 3.40 -29.98
C GLN A 636 3.52 2.13 -30.70
N MET A 637 2.70 1.59 -31.60
CA MET A 637 3.03 0.43 -32.43
C MET A 637 4.21 0.73 -33.37
N GLN A 638 4.19 1.88 -34.05
CA GLN A 638 5.30 2.36 -34.88
C GLN A 638 6.60 2.53 -34.07
N GLN A 639 6.52 3.08 -32.85
CA GLN A 639 7.69 3.37 -32.01
C GLN A 639 8.32 2.11 -31.41
N ARG A 640 7.52 1.14 -30.96
CA ARG A 640 8.00 -0.03 -30.19
C ARG A 640 8.15 -1.29 -31.03
N HIS A 641 7.39 -1.39 -32.12
CA HIS A 641 7.25 -2.60 -32.93
C HIS A 641 7.33 -2.27 -34.42
N ALA A 642 8.37 -1.52 -34.82
CA ALA A 642 8.59 -1.10 -36.21
C ALA A 642 8.64 -2.28 -37.19
N ASN A 643 9.23 -3.42 -36.80
CA ASN A 643 9.28 -4.63 -37.62
C ASN A 643 7.88 -5.23 -37.85
N GLN A 644 7.04 -5.30 -36.81
CA GLN A 644 5.66 -5.77 -36.90
C GLN A 644 4.81 -4.78 -37.70
N THR A 645 5.01 -3.47 -37.51
CA THR A 645 4.38 -2.41 -38.29
C THR A 645 4.65 -2.57 -39.79
N ALA A 646 5.89 -2.91 -40.17
CA ALA A 646 6.27 -3.19 -41.55
C ALA A 646 5.77 -4.56 -42.07
N ASN A 647 5.90 -5.63 -41.28
CA ASN A 647 5.63 -7.00 -41.74
C ASN A 647 4.13 -7.36 -41.75
N ILE A 648 3.37 -6.82 -40.79
CA ILE A 648 1.96 -7.17 -40.58
C ILE A 648 1.09 -6.13 -41.27
N PHE A 649 1.31 -4.84 -40.99
CA PHE A 649 0.46 -3.74 -41.45
C PHE A 649 1.03 -2.98 -42.66
N ASN A 650 2.16 -3.42 -43.23
CA ASN A 650 2.81 -2.77 -44.37
C ASN A 650 3.06 -1.25 -44.19
N ASN A 651 3.35 -0.81 -42.95
CA ASN A 651 3.43 0.59 -42.54
C ASN A 651 2.18 1.44 -42.86
N SER A 652 1.02 0.81 -43.05
CA SER A 652 -0.25 1.46 -43.35
C SER A 652 -1.16 1.56 -42.11
N MET A 653 -1.55 2.78 -41.77
CA MET A 653 -2.56 3.07 -40.75
C MET A 653 -3.93 2.43 -41.08
N ALA A 654 -4.27 2.28 -42.37
CA ALA A 654 -5.50 1.61 -42.77
C ALA A 654 -5.47 0.11 -42.41
N ALA A 655 -4.39 -0.58 -42.80
CA ALA A 655 -4.20 -2.00 -42.46
C ALA A 655 -4.08 -2.23 -40.95
N TYR A 656 -3.53 -1.27 -40.20
CA TYR A 656 -3.56 -1.32 -38.74
C TYR A 656 -4.98 -1.20 -38.18
N ASN A 657 -5.78 -0.25 -38.69
CA ASN A 657 -7.17 -0.06 -38.25
C ASN A 657 -8.03 -1.30 -38.48
N ASP A 658 -7.86 -1.98 -39.62
CA ASP A 658 -8.57 -3.25 -39.93
C ASP A 658 -8.34 -4.34 -38.88
N HIS A 659 -7.22 -4.26 -38.14
CA HIS A 659 -6.87 -5.18 -37.05
C HIS A 659 -6.65 -4.48 -35.70
N SER A 660 -7.32 -3.35 -35.42
CA SER A 660 -7.18 -2.61 -34.16
C SER A 660 -8.49 -2.51 -33.39
N ALA A 661 -8.46 -2.89 -32.10
CA ALA A 661 -9.60 -2.72 -31.20
C ALA A 661 -10.05 -1.26 -31.08
N PHE A 662 -9.10 -0.31 -31.14
CA PHE A 662 -9.38 1.14 -31.12
C PHE A 662 -10.17 1.64 -32.34
N HIS A 663 -10.10 0.93 -33.47
CA HIS A 663 -10.93 1.24 -34.64
C HIS A 663 -12.33 0.65 -34.49
N TRP A 664 -12.41 -0.65 -34.22
CA TRP A 664 -13.67 -1.39 -34.18
C TRP A 664 -14.57 -1.03 -32.99
N VAL A 665 -14.01 -0.60 -31.85
CA VAL A 665 -14.81 -0.09 -30.72
C VAL A 665 -15.67 1.12 -31.11
N VAL A 666 -15.20 1.94 -32.05
CA VAL A 666 -15.93 3.10 -32.57
C VAL A 666 -16.92 2.68 -33.67
N GLN A 667 -16.50 1.85 -34.61
CA GLN A 667 -17.37 1.41 -35.72
C GLN A 667 -18.58 0.60 -35.23
N ASN A 668 -18.37 -0.31 -34.28
CA ASN A 668 -19.39 -1.23 -33.77
C ASN A 668 -19.99 -0.78 -32.42
N ALA A 669 -19.76 0.48 -32.01
CA ALA A 669 -20.13 1.00 -30.68
C ALA A 669 -21.59 0.72 -30.27
N ALA A 670 -22.53 0.75 -31.22
CA ALA A 670 -23.94 0.46 -30.95
C ALA A 670 -24.15 -0.99 -30.48
N THR A 671 -23.71 -1.96 -31.28
CA THR A 671 -23.79 -3.38 -30.95
C THR A 671 -23.04 -3.71 -29.67
N LEU A 672 -21.86 -3.13 -29.47
CA LEU A 672 -21.00 -3.42 -28.32
C LEU A 672 -21.60 -2.99 -26.98
N ARG A 673 -22.36 -1.89 -26.92
CA ARG A 673 -23.04 -1.45 -25.69
C ARG A 673 -24.03 -2.46 -25.14
N ASP A 674 -24.72 -3.15 -26.04
CA ASP A 674 -25.85 -4.01 -25.69
C ASP A 674 -25.45 -5.50 -25.58
N SER A 675 -24.30 -5.89 -26.16
CA SER A 675 -23.95 -7.32 -26.34
C SER A 675 -22.53 -7.73 -25.96
N MET A 676 -21.60 -6.81 -25.69
CA MET A 676 -20.18 -7.16 -25.45
C MET A 676 -19.61 -6.51 -24.19
N PRO A 677 -19.70 -7.17 -23.03
CA PRO A 677 -19.03 -6.74 -21.82
C PRO A 677 -17.52 -7.05 -21.86
N PHE A 678 -16.71 -6.13 -21.33
CA PHE A 678 -15.26 -6.24 -21.22
C PHE A 678 -14.80 -6.30 -19.76
N ARG A 679 -13.69 -7.00 -19.49
CA ARG A 679 -13.03 -7.00 -18.17
C ARG A 679 -11.51 -7.01 -18.31
N ASP A 680 -10.87 -5.99 -17.72
CA ASP A 680 -9.43 -5.77 -17.83
C ASP A 680 -8.76 -5.93 -16.45
N ALA A 681 -7.72 -6.77 -16.38
CA ALA A 681 -6.82 -6.93 -15.23
C ALA A 681 -5.41 -6.48 -15.62
N VAL A 682 -4.98 -5.32 -15.14
CA VAL A 682 -3.79 -4.62 -15.61
C VAL A 682 -2.63 -4.77 -14.62
N GLY A 683 -1.45 -5.07 -15.15
CA GLY A 683 -0.19 -5.25 -14.43
C GLY A 683 0.72 -4.03 -14.62
N ASP A 684 1.81 -4.20 -15.37
CA ASP A 684 2.78 -3.13 -15.63
C ASP A 684 2.39 -2.24 -16.83
N LEU A 685 1.56 -2.70 -17.77
CA LEU A 685 1.21 -1.95 -19.00
C LEU A 685 0.07 -0.95 -18.76
N VAL A 686 0.17 -0.19 -17.67
CA VAL A 686 -0.87 0.73 -17.19
C VAL A 686 -1.21 1.79 -18.23
N SER A 687 -0.21 2.43 -18.85
CA SER A 687 -0.45 3.57 -19.76
C SER A 687 -1.22 3.18 -21.04
N GLU A 688 -0.99 1.97 -21.51
CA GLU A 688 -1.61 1.37 -22.69
C GLU A 688 -3.06 0.98 -22.40
N ASN A 689 -3.28 0.28 -21.28
CA ASN A 689 -4.62 -0.15 -20.89
C ASN A 689 -5.50 1.02 -20.42
N GLN A 690 -4.93 2.09 -19.86
CA GLN A 690 -5.66 3.34 -19.58
C GLN A 690 -6.17 4.01 -20.88
N ALA A 691 -5.37 4.02 -21.95
CA ALA A 691 -5.81 4.54 -23.25
C ALA A 691 -6.95 3.70 -23.85
N TRP A 692 -6.90 2.37 -23.69
CA TRP A 692 -7.99 1.47 -24.08
C TRP A 692 -9.26 1.69 -23.26
N LYS A 693 -9.14 1.78 -21.93
CA LYS A 693 -10.26 2.08 -21.04
C LYS A 693 -10.95 3.38 -21.45
N ALA A 694 -10.18 4.43 -21.75
CA ALA A 694 -10.72 5.71 -22.22
C ALA A 694 -11.47 5.58 -23.57
N ALA A 695 -11.07 4.66 -24.45
CA ALA A 695 -11.78 4.40 -25.71
C ALA A 695 -13.11 3.67 -25.48
N LEU A 696 -13.17 2.71 -24.54
CA LEU A 696 -14.41 2.06 -24.11
C LEU A 696 -15.37 3.04 -23.44
N ASP A 697 -14.86 3.83 -22.49
CA ASP A 697 -15.61 4.86 -21.76
C ASP A 697 -16.23 5.89 -22.74
N ALA A 698 -15.47 6.34 -23.74
CA ALA A 698 -15.92 7.32 -24.73
C ALA A 698 -17.07 6.82 -25.63
N GLN A 699 -17.24 5.50 -25.77
CA GLN A 699 -18.35 4.88 -26.51
C GLN A 699 -19.47 4.33 -25.59
N SER A 700 -19.31 4.52 -24.27
CA SER A 700 -20.16 4.00 -23.20
C SER A 700 -20.28 2.47 -23.18
N ILE A 701 -19.21 1.74 -23.52
CA ILE A 701 -19.23 0.26 -23.53
C ILE A 701 -19.11 -0.29 -22.10
N PRO A 702 -19.97 -1.26 -21.68
CA PRO A 702 -19.85 -1.92 -20.39
C PRO A 702 -18.48 -2.56 -20.18
N SER A 703 -17.71 -2.04 -19.23
CA SER A 703 -16.37 -2.54 -18.92
C SER A 703 -16.05 -2.46 -17.43
N GLY A 704 -15.31 -3.45 -16.93
CA GLY A 704 -14.70 -3.41 -15.60
C GLY A 704 -13.17 -3.37 -15.72
N TYR A 705 -12.51 -2.53 -14.95
CA TYR A 705 -11.08 -2.25 -15.10
C TYR A 705 -10.38 -2.23 -13.74
N VAL A 706 -9.27 -2.96 -13.59
CA VAL A 706 -8.52 -3.07 -12.33
C VAL A 706 -7.01 -2.96 -12.58
N GLU A 707 -6.37 -1.94 -12.03
CA GLU A 707 -4.91 -1.85 -11.92
C GLU A 707 -4.42 -2.59 -10.67
N THR A 708 -3.46 -3.49 -10.84
CA THR A 708 -2.99 -4.38 -9.76
C THR A 708 -1.59 -4.04 -9.23
N GLY A 709 -0.79 -3.30 -9.99
CA GLY A 709 0.63 -3.06 -9.69
C GLY A 709 1.49 -4.33 -9.70
N LEU A 710 1.01 -5.40 -10.32
CA LEU A 710 1.70 -6.69 -10.46
C LEU A 710 2.54 -6.70 -11.75
N PRO A 711 3.66 -7.45 -11.77
CA PRO A 711 4.52 -7.50 -12.94
C PRO A 711 3.82 -8.04 -14.19
N HIS A 712 4.31 -7.71 -15.38
CA HIS A 712 3.82 -8.17 -16.69
C HIS A 712 3.89 -9.70 -16.86
N SER A 713 2.99 -10.43 -16.20
CA SER A 713 3.00 -11.88 -16.09
C SER A 713 1.61 -12.41 -15.74
N VAL A 714 1.12 -13.32 -16.59
CA VAL A 714 -0.21 -13.94 -16.46
C VAL A 714 -0.43 -14.68 -15.13
N GLY A 715 0.60 -15.27 -14.53
CA GLY A 715 0.49 -16.04 -13.28
C GLY A 715 0.03 -15.18 -12.09
N PRO A 716 0.82 -14.16 -11.69
CA PRO A 716 0.43 -13.20 -10.66
C PRO A 716 -0.94 -12.55 -10.90
N LEU A 717 -1.29 -12.22 -12.15
CA LEU A 717 -2.59 -11.64 -12.49
C LEU A 717 -3.75 -12.63 -12.27
N LEU A 718 -3.58 -13.90 -12.65
CA LEU A 718 -4.56 -14.96 -12.36
C LEU A 718 -4.66 -15.28 -10.86
N ASP A 719 -3.56 -15.20 -10.11
CA ASP A 719 -3.59 -15.41 -8.65
C ASP A 719 -4.37 -14.29 -7.93
N ALA A 720 -4.22 -13.04 -8.39
CA ALA A 720 -4.82 -11.87 -7.75
C ALA A 720 -6.23 -11.52 -8.25
N GLN A 721 -6.53 -11.79 -9.52
CA GLN A 721 -7.79 -11.41 -10.16
C GLN A 721 -8.54 -12.59 -10.80
N GLY A 722 -7.98 -13.80 -10.84
CA GLY A 722 -8.56 -14.95 -11.53
C GLY A 722 -9.99 -15.25 -11.08
N ALA A 723 -10.27 -15.25 -9.78
CA ALA A 723 -11.65 -15.42 -9.27
C ALA A 723 -12.62 -14.38 -9.86
N ASN A 724 -12.26 -13.09 -9.79
CA ASN A 724 -13.05 -11.98 -10.35
C ASN A 724 -13.23 -12.09 -11.88
N MET A 725 -12.24 -12.64 -12.60
CA MET A 725 -12.32 -12.87 -14.05
C MET A 725 -13.23 -14.05 -14.38
N TRP A 726 -13.13 -15.17 -13.65
CA TRP A 726 -13.98 -16.34 -13.87
C TRP A 726 -15.43 -16.07 -13.45
N GLU A 727 -15.68 -15.30 -12.38
CA GLU A 727 -17.02 -14.80 -12.02
C GLU A 727 -17.59 -13.90 -13.11
N PHE A 728 -16.79 -12.99 -13.68
CA PHE A 728 -17.20 -12.14 -14.80
C PHE A 728 -17.56 -12.98 -16.04
N ILE A 729 -16.73 -13.97 -16.38
CA ILE A 729 -16.98 -14.88 -17.50
C ILE A 729 -18.24 -15.71 -17.25
N ALA A 730 -18.43 -16.23 -16.03
CA ALA A 730 -19.63 -16.97 -15.63
C ALA A 730 -20.90 -16.12 -15.76
N ALA A 731 -20.85 -14.85 -15.30
CA ALA A 731 -21.97 -13.92 -15.42
C ALA A 731 -22.32 -13.62 -16.88
N ALA A 732 -21.33 -13.46 -17.76
CA ALA A 732 -21.58 -13.27 -19.19
C ALA A 732 -22.17 -14.50 -19.86
N LEU A 733 -21.64 -15.70 -19.58
CA LEU A 733 -22.18 -16.96 -20.07
C LEU A 733 -23.61 -17.23 -19.55
N ALA A 734 -23.91 -16.86 -18.31
CA ALA A 734 -25.24 -16.98 -17.72
C ALA A 734 -26.24 -15.96 -18.29
N ALA A 735 -25.82 -14.71 -18.53
CA ALA A 735 -26.66 -13.71 -19.20
C ALA A 735 -26.93 -14.07 -20.67
N ALA A 736 -26.01 -14.81 -21.30
CA ALA A 736 -26.15 -15.33 -22.65
C ALA A 736 -26.95 -16.66 -22.72
N ALA A 737 -27.28 -17.24 -21.56
CA ALA A 737 -28.13 -18.43 -21.38
C ALA A 737 -29.62 -18.08 -21.14
N ASP A 738 -30.05 -16.89 -21.55
CA ASP A 738 -31.44 -16.69 -22.01
C ASP A 738 -31.64 -17.55 -23.28
N ASP A 739 -31.93 -18.83 -23.03
CA ASP A 739 -32.07 -19.89 -24.03
C ASP A 739 -32.99 -19.49 -25.18
N PHE A 740 -32.84 -20.20 -26.30
CA PHE A 740 -33.81 -20.18 -27.38
C PHE A 740 -35.07 -20.94 -26.93
N THR A 741 -35.84 -20.40 -25.97
CA THR A 741 -36.89 -21.17 -25.26
C THR A 741 -38.08 -21.49 -26.18
N ILE A 742 -37.99 -22.65 -26.82
CA ILE A 742 -39.06 -23.22 -27.61
C ILE A 742 -40.12 -23.80 -26.66
N SER A 743 -41.36 -23.34 -26.81
CA SER A 743 -42.45 -23.71 -25.91
C SER A 743 -43.81 -23.69 -26.60
N PHE A 744 -44.80 -24.35 -26.00
CA PHE A 744 -46.21 -24.09 -26.26
C PHE A 744 -46.63 -22.75 -25.62
N PRO A 745 -47.74 -22.12 -26.06
CA PRO A 745 -48.30 -20.93 -25.41
C PRO A 745 -48.47 -21.14 -23.90
N GLY A 746 -47.81 -20.29 -23.10
CA GLY A 746 -47.72 -20.45 -21.65
C GLY A 746 -46.35 -20.93 -21.14
N GLY A 747 -45.39 -21.21 -22.03
CA GLY A 747 -43.98 -21.47 -21.65
C GLY A 747 -43.62 -22.93 -21.35
N GLY A 748 -44.58 -23.85 -21.44
CA GLY A 748 -44.36 -25.28 -21.19
C GLY A 748 -43.86 -26.07 -22.41
N ALA A 749 -43.16 -27.18 -22.16
CA ALA A 749 -42.77 -28.16 -23.18
C ALA A 749 -43.84 -29.25 -23.43
N GLU A 750 -44.93 -29.24 -22.65
CA GLU A 750 -46.04 -30.18 -22.76
C GLU A 750 -47.36 -29.47 -23.10
N LEU A 751 -48.22 -30.13 -23.87
CA LEU A 751 -49.59 -29.68 -24.17
C LEU A 751 -50.56 -30.87 -24.14
N ALA A 752 -51.75 -30.63 -23.59
CA ALA A 752 -52.88 -31.56 -23.67
C ALA A 752 -53.88 -31.14 -24.77
N ALA A 753 -54.34 -32.10 -25.56
CA ALA A 753 -55.41 -31.95 -26.53
C ALA A 753 -56.46 -33.07 -26.37
N SER A 754 -57.61 -32.94 -27.04
CA SER A 754 -58.65 -33.99 -27.09
C SER A 754 -58.80 -34.54 -28.50
N THR A 755 -59.00 -35.86 -28.64
CA THR A 755 -59.22 -36.49 -29.96
C THR A 755 -60.48 -35.94 -30.62
N GLY A 756 -60.43 -35.71 -31.94
CA GLY A 756 -61.56 -35.15 -32.69
C GLY A 756 -61.81 -33.65 -32.46
N SER A 757 -61.05 -32.98 -31.59
CA SER A 757 -61.11 -31.52 -31.42
C SER A 757 -60.08 -30.83 -32.30
N ALA A 758 -60.47 -29.75 -32.98
CA ALA A 758 -59.54 -28.99 -33.79
C ALA A 758 -58.54 -28.23 -32.92
N MET A 759 -57.26 -28.24 -33.30
CA MET A 759 -56.20 -27.47 -32.65
C MET A 759 -55.62 -26.42 -33.61
N ASN A 760 -55.23 -25.28 -33.04
CA ASN A 760 -54.50 -24.20 -33.69
C ASN A 760 -53.66 -23.50 -32.62
N VAL A 761 -52.37 -23.84 -32.58
CA VAL A 761 -51.45 -23.49 -31.48
C VAL A 761 -50.13 -23.03 -32.08
N THR A 762 -49.76 -21.77 -31.85
CA THR A 762 -48.47 -21.23 -32.29
C THR A 762 -47.40 -21.51 -31.24
N LEU A 763 -46.31 -22.15 -31.62
CA LEU A 763 -45.13 -22.31 -30.77
C LEU A 763 -44.45 -20.95 -30.55
N SER A 764 -44.00 -20.71 -29.33
CA SER A 764 -43.19 -19.55 -28.95
C SER A 764 -41.70 -19.89 -28.98
N ALA A 765 -40.88 -18.91 -29.37
CA ALA A 765 -39.44 -18.88 -29.14
C ALA A 765 -39.04 -17.52 -28.56
N SER A 766 -38.17 -17.53 -27.55
CA SER A 766 -37.34 -16.38 -27.15
C SER A 766 -35.94 -16.52 -27.77
N GLY A 767 -35.12 -15.46 -27.69
CA GLY A 767 -33.75 -15.49 -28.20
C GLY A 767 -33.62 -15.46 -29.73
N GLY A 768 -32.41 -15.26 -30.23
CA GLY A 768 -32.12 -15.17 -31.67
C GLY A 768 -32.68 -13.93 -32.38
N THR A 769 -32.51 -13.90 -33.69
CA THR A 769 -32.90 -12.78 -34.57
C THR A 769 -34.11 -13.15 -35.42
N ALA A 770 -35.30 -12.66 -35.04
CA ALA A 770 -36.52 -12.82 -35.83
C ALA A 770 -36.37 -12.26 -37.28
N PRO A 771 -37.04 -12.84 -38.30
CA PRO A 771 -38.07 -13.89 -38.23
C PRO A 771 -37.53 -15.30 -37.96
N TYR A 772 -38.39 -16.14 -37.36
CA TYR A 772 -38.10 -17.55 -37.09
C TYR A 772 -38.76 -18.46 -38.12
N THR A 773 -38.08 -19.55 -38.47
CA THR A 773 -38.57 -20.64 -39.34
C THR A 773 -38.58 -21.95 -38.56
N TRP A 774 -39.64 -22.74 -38.70
CA TRP A 774 -39.88 -23.93 -37.87
C TRP A 774 -39.98 -25.23 -38.68
N SER A 775 -39.51 -26.33 -38.10
CA SER A 775 -39.65 -27.68 -38.67
C SER A 775 -39.72 -28.77 -37.59
N VAL A 776 -40.18 -29.97 -37.96
CA VAL A 776 -40.05 -31.18 -37.11
C VAL A 776 -38.79 -31.92 -37.53
N LEU A 777 -37.83 -32.04 -36.60
CA LEU A 777 -36.55 -32.69 -36.84
C LEU A 777 -36.61 -34.20 -36.59
N SER A 778 -37.35 -34.64 -35.58
CA SER A 778 -37.56 -36.07 -35.28
C SER A 778 -38.83 -36.34 -34.48
N GLY A 779 -39.22 -37.62 -34.38
CA GLY A 779 -40.50 -38.04 -33.79
C GLY A 779 -41.68 -37.91 -34.76
N ALA A 780 -42.90 -38.05 -34.25
CA ALA A 780 -44.12 -38.00 -35.06
C ALA A 780 -45.21 -37.20 -34.36
N LEU A 781 -45.84 -36.29 -35.11
CA LEU A 781 -47.07 -35.61 -34.68
C LEU A 781 -48.26 -36.59 -34.68
N PRO A 782 -49.33 -36.31 -33.90
CA PRO A 782 -50.57 -37.08 -33.99
C PRO A 782 -51.13 -37.09 -35.41
N ALA A 783 -51.71 -38.22 -35.83
CA ALA A 783 -52.37 -38.31 -37.13
C ALA A 783 -53.47 -37.23 -37.24
N GLY A 784 -53.42 -36.45 -38.33
CA GLY A 784 -54.31 -35.31 -38.56
C GLY A 784 -53.80 -33.95 -38.04
N VAL A 785 -52.57 -33.87 -37.53
CA VAL A 785 -51.89 -32.62 -37.09
C VAL A 785 -50.64 -32.34 -37.93
N THR A 786 -50.40 -31.07 -38.26
CA THR A 786 -49.18 -30.61 -38.96
C THR A 786 -48.58 -29.37 -38.29
N LEU A 787 -47.27 -29.18 -38.44
CA LEU A 787 -46.55 -27.95 -38.07
C LEU A 787 -46.27 -27.13 -39.33
N SER A 788 -46.61 -25.83 -39.31
CA SER A 788 -46.24 -24.89 -40.38
C SER A 788 -44.84 -24.30 -40.16
N SER A 789 -44.22 -23.78 -41.23
CA SER A 789 -42.92 -23.08 -41.15
C SER A 789 -42.96 -21.81 -40.30
N ALA A 790 -44.15 -21.28 -39.99
CA ALA A 790 -44.37 -20.15 -39.09
C ALA A 790 -44.59 -20.57 -37.62
N GLY A 791 -44.40 -21.86 -37.29
CA GLY A 791 -44.49 -22.36 -35.92
C GLY A 791 -45.91 -22.76 -35.47
N VAL A 792 -46.88 -22.83 -36.39
CA VAL A 792 -48.28 -23.15 -36.03
C VAL A 792 -48.55 -24.65 -36.15
N LEU A 793 -48.84 -25.29 -35.02
CA LEU A 793 -49.43 -26.63 -34.95
C LEU A 793 -50.94 -26.53 -35.20
N SER A 794 -51.42 -27.17 -36.27
CA SER A 794 -52.83 -27.12 -36.67
C SER A 794 -53.35 -28.46 -37.17
N GLY A 795 -54.67 -28.68 -37.02
CA GLY A 795 -55.34 -29.87 -37.53
C GLY A 795 -56.37 -30.43 -36.56
N THR A 796 -56.66 -31.73 -36.65
CA THR A 796 -57.58 -32.43 -35.74
C THR A 796 -57.00 -33.82 -35.43
N PRO A 797 -56.51 -34.08 -34.20
CA PRO A 797 -55.94 -35.37 -33.84
C PRO A 797 -56.97 -36.50 -33.96
N THR A 798 -56.65 -37.56 -34.69
CA THR A 798 -57.54 -38.73 -34.89
C THR A 798 -57.19 -39.94 -34.02
N ALA A 799 -56.07 -39.90 -33.30
CA ALA A 799 -55.62 -40.96 -32.40
C ALA A 799 -55.31 -40.42 -31.00
N THR A 800 -55.67 -41.17 -29.96
CA THR A 800 -55.26 -40.92 -28.57
C THR A 800 -53.82 -41.37 -28.34
N GLY A 801 -53.15 -40.77 -27.34
CA GLY A 801 -51.82 -41.15 -26.90
C GLY A 801 -50.91 -39.96 -26.63
N THR A 802 -49.70 -40.25 -26.16
CA THR A 802 -48.63 -39.26 -25.95
C THR A 802 -47.69 -39.27 -27.14
N PHE A 803 -47.56 -38.13 -27.80
CA PHE A 803 -46.75 -37.94 -29.00
C PHE A 803 -45.56 -37.04 -28.67
N THR A 804 -44.36 -37.62 -28.64
CA THR A 804 -43.11 -36.92 -28.40
C THR A 804 -42.42 -36.64 -29.72
N PHE A 805 -42.08 -35.37 -29.97
CA PHE A 805 -41.43 -34.92 -31.20
C PHE A 805 -40.44 -33.79 -30.91
N THR A 806 -39.34 -33.75 -31.65
CA THR A 806 -38.35 -32.66 -31.55
C THR A 806 -38.58 -31.69 -32.68
N VAL A 807 -38.86 -30.43 -32.34
CA VAL A 807 -38.91 -29.32 -33.28
C VAL A 807 -37.55 -28.66 -33.39
N GLN A 808 -37.24 -28.12 -34.56
CA GLN A 808 -36.13 -27.20 -34.78
C GLN A 808 -36.70 -25.82 -35.13
N VAL A 809 -36.13 -24.79 -34.52
CA VAL A 809 -36.30 -23.40 -34.92
C VAL A 809 -35.00 -22.89 -35.54
N SER A 810 -35.12 -22.05 -36.56
CA SER A 810 -34.00 -21.34 -37.17
C SER A 810 -34.31 -19.86 -37.21
N ASP A 811 -33.35 -19.04 -36.80
CA ASP A 811 -33.44 -17.58 -36.86
C ASP A 811 -32.89 -17.03 -38.19
N SER A 812 -33.07 -15.74 -38.42
CA SER A 812 -32.59 -15.06 -39.64
C SER A 812 -31.08 -14.77 -39.65
N GLY A 813 -30.40 -14.93 -38.52
CA GLY A 813 -28.94 -14.86 -38.38
C GLY A 813 -28.22 -16.18 -38.66
N GLY A 814 -28.98 -17.27 -38.89
CA GLY A 814 -28.45 -18.62 -39.10
C GLY A 814 -28.26 -19.43 -37.81
N GLY A 815 -28.65 -18.89 -36.66
CA GLY A 815 -28.75 -19.64 -35.42
C GLY A 815 -29.89 -20.65 -35.47
N THR A 816 -29.70 -21.82 -34.86
CA THR A 816 -30.77 -22.83 -34.74
C THR A 816 -30.76 -23.43 -33.35
N ASP A 817 -31.93 -23.75 -32.83
CA ASP A 817 -32.07 -24.57 -31.63
C ASP A 817 -33.16 -25.64 -31.80
N THR A 818 -33.17 -26.63 -30.91
CA THR A 818 -34.08 -27.77 -30.96
C THR A 818 -34.65 -28.07 -29.58
N GLN A 819 -35.95 -28.33 -29.50
CA GLN A 819 -36.60 -28.72 -28.26
C GLN A 819 -37.49 -29.94 -28.47
N GLN A 820 -37.47 -30.85 -27.49
CA GLN A 820 -38.41 -31.96 -27.44
C GLN A 820 -39.72 -31.49 -26.80
N LEU A 821 -40.82 -31.63 -27.54
CA LEU A 821 -42.16 -31.29 -27.08
C LEU A 821 -43.00 -32.56 -26.93
N VAL A 822 -43.95 -32.53 -25.99
CA VAL A 822 -44.87 -33.63 -25.70
C VAL A 822 -46.30 -33.18 -25.90
N LEU A 823 -47.00 -33.79 -26.85
CA LEU A 823 -48.43 -33.57 -27.09
C LEU A 823 -49.23 -34.79 -26.65
N THR A 824 -49.96 -34.66 -25.54
CA THR A 824 -50.84 -35.73 -25.02
C THR A 824 -52.26 -35.53 -25.54
N VAL A 825 -52.70 -36.43 -26.43
CA VAL A 825 -54.06 -36.45 -26.97
C VAL A 825 -54.92 -37.39 -26.13
N ASN A 826 -55.71 -36.80 -25.25
CA ASN A 826 -56.68 -37.51 -24.41
C ASN A 826 -57.92 -37.91 -25.21
N ALA A 827 -58.58 -38.99 -24.78
CA ALA A 827 -59.95 -39.27 -25.21
C ALA A 827 -60.88 -38.17 -24.68
N PRO A 828 -61.93 -37.75 -25.43
CA PRO A 828 -62.92 -36.83 -24.90
C PRO A 828 -63.58 -37.43 -23.63
N PRO A 829 -63.76 -36.64 -22.55
CA PRO A 829 -64.25 -37.16 -21.27
C PRO A 829 -65.68 -37.69 -21.38
N ALA A 830 -65.87 -38.97 -21.05
CA ALA A 830 -67.17 -39.62 -21.02
C ALA A 830 -67.96 -39.20 -19.76
N ILE A 831 -68.68 -38.08 -19.84
CA ILE A 831 -69.53 -37.61 -18.73
C ILE A 831 -70.75 -38.52 -18.59
N THR A 832 -70.74 -39.38 -17.56
CA THR A 832 -71.93 -40.11 -17.10
C THR A 832 -72.31 -39.59 -15.71
N PRO A 833 -73.35 -38.74 -15.58
CA PRO A 833 -73.62 -38.08 -14.31
C PRO A 833 -74.45 -38.96 -13.37
N GLN A 834 -73.88 -39.35 -12.22
CA GLN A 834 -74.67 -39.67 -11.03
C GLN A 834 -74.62 -38.48 -10.05
N ALA A 835 -75.62 -37.61 -10.15
CA ALA A 835 -75.94 -36.71 -9.06
C ALA A 835 -76.84 -37.43 -8.05
N SER A 836 -76.49 -37.38 -6.77
CA SER A 836 -77.44 -37.64 -5.68
C SER A 836 -77.63 -36.36 -4.88
N ARG A 837 -78.83 -36.20 -4.30
CA ARG A 837 -79.15 -35.08 -3.41
C ARG A 837 -79.13 -35.57 -1.96
N ASP A 838 -78.61 -34.74 -1.06
CA ASP A 838 -78.78 -34.96 0.37
C ASP A 838 -80.25 -34.75 0.81
N VAL A 839 -80.54 -35.05 2.08
CA VAL A 839 -81.88 -34.90 2.67
C VAL A 839 -82.39 -33.44 2.72
N ASN A 840 -81.53 -32.46 2.43
CA ASN A 840 -81.85 -31.03 2.38
C ASN A 840 -81.89 -30.49 0.93
N GLY A 841 -81.68 -31.36 -0.07
CA GLY A 841 -81.80 -31.04 -1.49
C GLY A 841 -80.50 -30.58 -2.17
N ASN A 842 -79.36 -30.55 -1.48
CA ASN A 842 -78.07 -30.12 -2.04
C ASN A 842 -77.45 -31.22 -2.92
N ILE A 843 -76.74 -30.84 -3.99
CA ILE A 843 -76.00 -31.77 -4.84
C ILE A 843 -74.70 -32.17 -4.14
N VAL A 844 -74.48 -33.48 -3.95
CA VAL A 844 -73.24 -34.01 -3.35
C VAL A 844 -72.42 -34.71 -4.43
N LEU A 845 -71.15 -34.32 -4.55
CA LEU A 845 -70.14 -34.99 -5.37
C LEU A 845 -69.26 -35.86 -4.47
N ALA A 846 -69.17 -37.16 -4.75
CA ALA A 846 -68.36 -38.12 -3.99
C ALA A 846 -67.21 -38.66 -4.86
N TRP A 847 -66.00 -38.74 -4.29
CA TRP A 847 -64.81 -39.26 -4.96
C TRP A 847 -64.61 -40.77 -4.66
N PRO A 848 -64.08 -41.58 -5.60
CA PRO A 848 -64.00 -43.04 -5.44
C PRO A 848 -62.88 -43.50 -4.49
N THR A 849 -63.13 -44.56 -3.72
CA THR A 849 -62.28 -45.01 -2.60
C THR A 849 -61.51 -46.31 -2.86
N THR A 850 -60.87 -46.47 -4.02
CA THR A 850 -60.15 -47.73 -4.35
C THR A 850 -58.77 -47.55 -4.99
N ILE A 851 -57.75 -47.57 -4.11
CA ILE A 851 -56.38 -48.15 -4.25
C ILE A 851 -55.60 -47.92 -5.56
N GLY A 852 -54.40 -47.33 -5.47
CA GLY A 852 -53.36 -47.53 -6.49
C GLY A 852 -52.06 -46.74 -6.28
N ALA A 853 -52.17 -45.42 -6.12
CA ALA A 853 -51.04 -44.51 -5.88
C ALA A 853 -51.56 -43.22 -5.24
N TRP A 854 -50.72 -42.53 -4.47
CA TRP A 854 -51.03 -41.17 -4.02
C TRP A 854 -50.79 -40.20 -5.18
N TYR A 855 -51.85 -39.58 -5.67
CA TYR A 855 -51.74 -38.44 -6.59
C TYR A 855 -51.45 -37.18 -5.78
N GLN A 856 -50.39 -36.47 -6.15
CA GLN A 856 -50.18 -35.08 -5.75
C GLN A 856 -51.19 -34.23 -6.52
N VAL A 857 -52.28 -33.84 -5.86
CA VAL A 857 -53.22 -32.85 -6.41
C VAL A 857 -52.71 -31.48 -5.99
N GLU A 858 -51.83 -30.91 -6.81
CA GLU A 858 -51.63 -29.47 -6.82
C GLU A 858 -52.91 -28.82 -7.35
N VAL A 859 -53.62 -28.11 -6.46
CA VAL A 859 -54.55 -27.09 -6.90
C VAL A 859 -53.67 -25.89 -7.30
N SER A 860 -53.27 -25.83 -8.56
CA SER A 860 -52.45 -24.72 -9.06
C SER A 860 -53.21 -23.40 -8.91
N ASP A 861 -52.47 -22.29 -8.78
CA ASP A 861 -53.03 -20.94 -8.65
C ASP A 861 -53.97 -20.57 -9.82
N ASP A 862 -53.87 -21.25 -10.97
CA ASP A 862 -54.73 -21.04 -12.13
C ASP A 862 -56.21 -21.30 -11.87
N LEU A 863 -56.55 -22.25 -10.97
CA LEU A 863 -57.96 -22.51 -10.64
C LEU A 863 -58.62 -21.34 -9.89
N MET A 864 -57.81 -20.52 -9.19
CA MET A 864 -58.26 -19.32 -8.49
C MET A 864 -58.30 -18.07 -9.38
N ASN A 865 -57.56 -18.05 -10.48
CA ASN A 865 -57.54 -16.93 -11.43
C ASN A 865 -58.76 -16.90 -12.38
N TRP A 866 -59.59 -17.95 -12.41
CA TRP A 866 -60.74 -18.09 -13.33
C TRP A 866 -62.12 -17.83 -12.73
N LEU A 867 -62.22 -17.52 -11.42
CA LEU A 867 -63.51 -17.25 -10.76
C LEU A 867 -63.74 -15.75 -10.54
N PRO A 868 -64.82 -15.15 -11.07
CA PRO A 868 -65.22 -13.80 -10.71
C PRO A 868 -65.70 -13.73 -9.25
N LEU A 869 -65.52 -12.56 -8.62
CA LEU A 869 -65.89 -12.26 -7.22
C LEU A 869 -67.30 -12.77 -6.86
N GLY A 870 -67.37 -13.79 -5.98
CA GLY A 870 -68.62 -14.22 -5.34
C GLY A 870 -68.85 -15.71 -5.13
N VAL A 871 -67.97 -16.61 -5.61
CA VAL A 871 -68.15 -18.07 -5.46
C VAL A 871 -67.32 -18.61 -4.30
N ALA A 872 -67.98 -19.25 -3.33
CA ALA A 872 -67.30 -19.92 -2.20
C ALA A 872 -67.08 -21.41 -2.49
N VAL A 873 -65.85 -21.89 -2.23
CA VAL A 873 -65.50 -23.32 -2.25
C VAL A 873 -65.23 -23.77 -0.82
N ALA A 874 -66.04 -24.69 -0.29
CA ALA A 874 -65.88 -25.24 1.05
C ALA A 874 -65.32 -26.66 0.97
N ALA A 875 -64.05 -26.83 1.31
CA ALA A 875 -63.45 -28.14 1.56
C ALA A 875 -63.53 -28.45 3.06
N THR A 876 -64.46 -29.33 3.47
CA THR A 876 -64.53 -29.86 4.83
C THR A 876 -63.66 -31.09 4.98
N GLN A 877 -62.42 -30.92 5.46
CA GLN A 877 -61.58 -32.05 5.86
C GLN A 877 -61.81 -32.38 7.34
N THR A 878 -62.24 -33.61 7.61
CA THR A 878 -62.60 -34.04 8.97
C THR A 878 -61.39 -34.63 9.69
N ALA A 879 -61.18 -34.22 10.94
CA ALA A 879 -60.34 -34.86 11.96
C ALA A 879 -58.80 -34.81 11.79
N MET A 880 -58.17 -33.76 12.34
CA MET A 880 -57.07 -33.84 13.33
C MET A 880 -56.87 -32.46 13.98
N SER A 881 -57.14 -32.31 15.27
CA SER A 881 -57.00 -31.02 15.98
C SER A 881 -55.98 -31.09 17.11
N TRP A 882 -55.05 -30.14 17.14
CA TRP A 882 -54.25 -29.85 18.33
C TRP A 882 -55.13 -29.13 19.36
N THR A 883 -54.85 -29.35 20.64
CA THR A 883 -55.33 -28.51 21.75
C THR A 883 -54.14 -27.81 22.39
N ASP A 884 -54.37 -26.65 23.01
CA ASP A 884 -53.34 -25.66 23.39
C ASP A 884 -52.24 -26.15 24.37
N ASN A 885 -52.34 -27.39 24.88
CA ASN A 885 -51.33 -28.03 25.73
C ASN A 885 -50.50 -29.13 25.01
N GLY A 886 -50.51 -29.16 23.68
CA GLY A 886 -49.44 -29.77 22.89
C GLY A 886 -49.33 -31.31 22.89
N THR A 887 -50.43 -32.04 23.15
CA THR A 887 -50.44 -33.52 23.11
C THR A 887 -51.27 -34.03 21.93
N LEU A 888 -50.70 -34.93 21.12
CA LEU A 888 -51.39 -35.63 20.03
C LEU A 888 -52.17 -36.85 20.56
N THR A 889 -53.43 -36.99 20.18
CA THR A 889 -54.23 -38.21 20.43
C THR A 889 -54.76 -38.80 19.13
N GLY A 890 -54.19 -39.93 18.71
CA GLY A 890 -54.62 -40.73 17.55
C GLY A 890 -53.68 -41.91 17.34
N THR A 891 -54.22 -43.11 17.14
CA THR A 891 -53.43 -44.35 17.07
C THR A 891 -52.77 -44.50 15.69
N PRO A 892 -51.43 -44.62 15.59
CA PRO A 892 -50.76 -44.83 14.31
C PRO A 892 -50.87 -46.29 13.84
N PRO A 893 -50.95 -46.56 12.51
CA PRO A 893 -50.83 -47.91 11.97
C PRO A 893 -49.45 -48.50 12.26
N ALA A 894 -49.39 -49.76 12.68
CA ALA A 894 -48.16 -50.40 13.13
C ALA A 894 -47.43 -51.14 12.01
N THR A 895 -46.33 -50.57 11.51
CA THR A 895 -45.11 -51.30 11.08
C THR A 895 -43.90 -50.39 11.26
N ASP A 896 -42.92 -50.84 12.05
CA ASP A 896 -41.71 -50.09 12.41
C ASP A 896 -40.70 -50.15 11.26
N ASP A 897 -40.38 -49.02 10.63
CA ASP A 897 -38.99 -48.72 10.26
C ASP A 897 -38.72 -47.23 10.41
N ARG A 898 -37.58 -46.87 11.02
CA ARG A 898 -37.28 -45.51 11.48
C ARG A 898 -36.04 -44.98 10.81
N ARG A 899 -36.22 -44.00 9.90
CA ARG A 899 -35.52 -42.69 9.91
C ARG A 899 -35.81 -41.87 8.64
N PHE A 900 -35.67 -40.55 8.80
CA PHE A 900 -35.69 -39.49 7.77
C PHE A 900 -37.04 -39.25 7.07
N TYR A 901 -37.74 -38.18 7.49
CA TYR A 901 -37.81 -36.93 6.71
C TYR A 901 -37.98 -35.75 7.69
N ARG A 902 -37.12 -34.73 7.59
CA ARG A 902 -37.45 -33.40 8.13
C ARG A 902 -38.22 -32.68 7.04
N VAL A 903 -39.52 -32.49 7.21
CA VAL A 903 -40.25 -31.46 6.47
C VAL A 903 -40.08 -30.17 7.29
N ARG A 904 -39.44 -29.16 6.69
CA ARG A 904 -39.44 -27.78 7.22
C ARG A 904 -40.83 -27.19 6.99
N ASP A 905 -41.23 -26.27 7.85
CA ASP A 905 -42.55 -25.65 7.82
C ASP A 905 -42.86 -24.99 6.46
N PHE A 906 -43.94 -25.44 5.82
CA PHE A 906 -44.60 -24.72 4.73
C PHE A 906 -46.03 -24.42 5.18
N GLY A 907 -46.26 -23.18 5.62
CA GLY A 907 -47.60 -22.71 5.96
C GLY A 907 -48.47 -22.59 4.72
N VAL A 908 -49.69 -23.12 4.80
CA VAL A 908 -50.69 -22.95 3.74
C VAL A 908 -51.19 -21.51 3.75
N PHE A 909 -51.01 -20.80 2.65
CA PHE A 909 -51.52 -19.45 2.47
C PHE A 909 -52.99 -19.50 2.07
N THR A 910 -53.87 -18.73 2.71
CA THR A 910 -55.24 -18.53 2.23
C THR A 910 -55.63 -17.07 2.36
N VAL A 911 -56.05 -16.48 1.23
CA VAL A 911 -56.53 -15.10 1.15
C VAL A 911 -57.95 -15.12 0.61
N ASN A 912 -58.93 -15.11 1.51
CA ASN A 912 -60.35 -15.02 1.13
C ASN A 912 -60.75 -13.55 1.04
N VAL A 913 -61.08 -13.07 -0.17
CA VAL A 913 -61.63 -11.73 -0.40
C VAL A 913 -63.11 -11.86 -0.77
N SER A 914 -63.99 -11.39 0.12
CA SER A 914 -65.45 -11.36 -0.11
C SER A 914 -65.95 -9.92 -0.01
N GLY A 915 -66.26 -9.30 -1.15
CA GLY A 915 -66.49 -7.86 -1.22
C GLY A 915 -65.23 -7.08 -0.80
N ASN A 916 -65.38 -6.12 0.10
CA ASN A 916 -64.25 -5.33 0.63
C ASN A 916 -63.50 -6.01 1.78
N ASN A 917 -63.93 -7.18 2.26
CA ASN A 917 -63.31 -7.84 3.41
C ASN A 917 -62.26 -8.87 2.97
N PHE A 918 -61.13 -8.93 3.65
CA PHE A 918 -60.11 -9.97 3.46
C PHE A 918 -59.87 -10.76 4.75
N THR A 919 -59.48 -12.03 4.60
CA THR A 919 -58.90 -12.86 5.66
C THR A 919 -57.59 -13.46 5.16
N TYR A 920 -56.51 -13.25 5.90
CA TYR A 920 -55.19 -13.87 5.73
C TYR A 920 -54.98 -14.93 6.82
N THR A 921 -54.37 -16.05 6.52
CA THR A 921 -53.97 -17.06 7.53
C THR A 921 -52.64 -17.68 7.14
N ASP A 922 -51.77 -17.86 8.13
CA ASP A 922 -50.48 -18.56 8.04
C ASP A 922 -50.41 -19.70 9.08
N ALA A 923 -49.26 -20.38 9.20
CA ALA A 923 -49.06 -21.50 10.14
C ALA A 923 -49.14 -21.12 11.64
N GLN A 924 -49.23 -19.83 11.98
CA GLN A 924 -49.20 -19.31 13.35
C GLN A 924 -50.36 -18.34 13.67
N ARG A 925 -50.97 -17.68 12.68
CA ARG A 925 -51.89 -16.54 12.88
C ARG A 925 -53.01 -16.48 11.82
N SER A 926 -54.13 -15.86 12.19
CA SER A 926 -55.20 -15.46 11.26
C SER A 926 -55.53 -13.98 11.46
N VAL A 927 -55.66 -13.24 10.34
CA VAL A 927 -55.77 -11.78 10.31
C VAL A 927 -56.93 -11.39 9.40
N THR A 928 -57.92 -10.68 9.95
CA THR A 928 -59.05 -10.15 9.18
C THR A 928 -58.91 -8.65 8.97
N GLY A 929 -59.47 -8.12 7.90
CA GLY A 929 -59.44 -6.70 7.62
C GLY A 929 -60.33 -6.29 6.45
N VAL A 930 -60.29 -5.00 6.11
CA VAL A 930 -61.05 -4.39 5.02
C VAL A 930 -60.10 -3.65 4.08
N LEU A 931 -60.22 -3.94 2.79
CA LEU A 931 -59.51 -3.30 1.70
C LEU A 931 -60.50 -2.45 0.89
N ARG A 932 -60.10 -1.25 0.49
CA ARG A 932 -60.79 -0.49 -0.56
C ARG A 932 -59.77 0.06 -1.56
N THR A 933 -60.08 -0.07 -2.84
CA THR A 933 -59.20 0.35 -3.94
C THR A 933 -59.87 1.43 -4.80
N PRO A 934 -59.12 2.37 -5.39
CA PRO A 934 -59.61 3.22 -6.47
C PRO A 934 -60.12 2.40 -7.67
N THR A 935 -60.96 2.98 -8.50
CA THR A 935 -61.42 2.35 -9.75
C THR A 935 -60.36 2.45 -10.84
N GLY A 936 -59.72 1.32 -11.18
CA GLY A 936 -58.74 1.21 -12.26
C GLY A 936 -57.80 0.03 -12.08
N SER A 937 -57.01 -0.30 -13.11
CA SER A 937 -55.96 -1.32 -13.05
C SER A 937 -54.59 -0.67 -12.88
N GLY A 938 -53.89 -0.99 -11.79
CA GLY A 938 -52.55 -0.47 -11.52
C GLY A 938 -52.14 -0.63 -10.04
N SER A 939 -50.88 -0.34 -9.75
CA SER A 939 -50.35 -0.25 -8.39
C SER A 939 -50.49 1.18 -7.88
N PHE A 940 -51.11 1.35 -6.71
CA PHE A 940 -51.46 2.65 -6.14
C PHE A 940 -50.77 2.89 -4.79
N PRO A 941 -50.52 4.15 -4.39
CA PRO A 941 -50.09 4.47 -3.03
C PRO A 941 -51.11 3.95 -2.00
N ALA A 942 -50.65 3.50 -0.84
CA ALA A 942 -51.53 2.91 0.18
C ALA A 942 -51.57 3.71 1.48
N VAL A 943 -52.74 3.75 2.12
CA VAL A 943 -52.94 4.25 3.48
C VAL A 943 -53.44 3.13 4.38
N ILE A 944 -52.69 2.85 5.45
CA ILE A 944 -53.10 1.94 6.52
C ILE A 944 -53.89 2.74 7.55
N ILE A 945 -55.11 2.31 7.86
CA ILE A 945 -56.06 2.98 8.74
C ILE A 945 -56.25 2.14 10.01
N ASN A 946 -55.61 2.56 11.10
CA ASN A 946 -55.70 1.90 12.41
C ASN A 946 -56.87 2.47 13.21
N HIS A 947 -57.77 1.60 13.66
CA HIS A 947 -58.95 1.96 14.46
C HIS A 947 -58.65 2.01 15.96
N GLY A 948 -59.50 2.71 16.72
CA GLY A 948 -59.46 2.70 18.19
C GLY A 948 -60.39 1.64 18.81
N THR A 949 -60.47 1.63 20.14
CA THR A 949 -61.21 0.64 20.95
C THR A 949 -62.73 0.61 20.74
N SER A 950 -63.33 1.68 20.20
CA SER A 950 -64.78 1.82 20.00
C SER A 950 -65.24 1.65 18.55
N GLY A 951 -64.35 1.28 17.63
CA GLY A 951 -64.66 1.10 16.21
C GLY A 951 -64.14 -0.23 15.67
N THR A 952 -64.83 -0.78 14.68
CA THR A 952 -64.33 -1.94 13.90
C THR A 952 -63.47 -1.45 12.74
N ALA A 953 -62.55 -2.28 12.25
CA ALA A 953 -61.81 -2.00 11.02
C ALA A 953 -62.76 -1.65 9.86
N ALA A 954 -63.87 -2.37 9.70
CA ALA A 954 -64.87 -2.11 8.68
C ALA A 954 -65.57 -0.75 8.82
N GLY A 955 -65.91 -0.32 10.04
CA GLY A 955 -66.55 0.97 10.29
C GLY A 955 -65.60 2.15 10.09
N TYR A 956 -64.39 2.07 10.65
CA TYR A 956 -63.44 3.18 10.64
C TYR A 956 -62.74 3.33 9.29
N ALA A 957 -62.27 2.22 8.68
CA ALA A 957 -61.79 2.24 7.30
C ALA A 957 -62.94 2.56 6.33
N GLY A 958 -64.18 2.10 6.59
CA GLY A 958 -65.32 2.43 5.74
C GLY A 958 -65.61 3.93 5.64
N ALA A 959 -65.57 4.64 6.76
CA ALA A 959 -65.78 6.09 6.79
C ALA A 959 -64.61 6.87 6.17
N ARG A 960 -63.36 6.56 6.56
CA ARG A 960 -62.17 7.33 6.13
C ARG A 960 -61.65 6.97 4.74
N ALA A 961 -61.79 5.71 4.31
CA ALA A 961 -61.45 5.34 2.94
C ALA A 961 -62.34 6.07 1.93
N ASN A 962 -63.63 6.30 2.21
CA ASN A 962 -64.49 7.05 1.29
C ASN A 962 -64.02 8.50 1.07
N GLU A 963 -63.30 9.10 2.03
CA GLU A 963 -62.69 10.43 1.90
C GLU A 963 -61.35 10.39 1.14
N MET A 964 -60.62 9.27 1.22
CA MET A 964 -59.25 9.10 0.71
C MET A 964 -59.16 8.36 -0.64
N LEU A 965 -60.16 7.55 -1.00
CA LEU A 965 -60.27 6.87 -2.30
C LEU A 965 -60.23 7.84 -3.50
N PRO A 966 -60.89 9.03 -3.47
CA PRO A 966 -60.78 10.01 -4.55
C PRO A 966 -59.36 10.58 -4.74
N TRP A 967 -58.46 10.41 -3.76
CA TRP A 967 -57.05 10.82 -3.87
C TRP A 967 -56.17 9.76 -4.54
N GLY A 968 -56.77 8.66 -5.03
CA GLY A 968 -56.06 7.54 -5.66
C GLY A 968 -55.35 6.62 -4.67
N LEU A 969 -55.78 6.61 -3.40
CA LEU A 969 -55.16 5.81 -2.34
C LEU A 969 -55.88 4.47 -2.12
N VAL A 970 -55.12 3.39 -2.02
CA VAL A 970 -55.60 2.08 -1.55
C VAL A 970 -55.67 2.11 -0.02
N CYS A 971 -56.86 1.89 0.54
CA CYS A 971 -57.13 2.03 1.96
C CYS A 971 -57.22 0.65 2.63
N ILE A 972 -56.38 0.41 3.63
CA ILE A 972 -56.24 -0.89 4.32
C ILE A 972 -56.59 -0.71 5.80
N GLY A 973 -57.63 -1.37 6.30
CA GLY A 973 -57.93 -1.44 7.73
C GLY A 973 -57.77 -2.86 8.26
N ALA A 974 -56.70 -3.13 9.01
CA ALA A 974 -56.55 -4.40 9.72
C ALA A 974 -57.40 -4.40 11.00
N ASN A 975 -57.96 -5.56 11.37
CA ASN A 975 -58.72 -5.73 12.61
C ASN A 975 -57.71 -6.02 13.75
N LEU A 976 -57.37 -4.98 14.50
CA LEU A 976 -56.34 -5.02 15.54
C LEU A 976 -56.91 -5.61 16.84
N THR A 977 -56.06 -6.33 17.60
CA THR A 977 -56.42 -6.75 18.95
C THR A 977 -56.37 -5.56 19.90
N HIS A 978 -57.49 -5.32 20.57
CA HIS A 978 -57.59 -4.52 21.77
C HIS A 978 -58.39 -5.36 22.78
N GLN A 979 -57.83 -5.66 23.95
CA GLN A 979 -58.58 -6.39 24.97
C GLN A 979 -59.70 -5.51 25.55
N ASP A 980 -60.79 -6.14 25.96
CA ASP A 980 -62.03 -5.48 26.36
C ASP A 980 -61.95 -4.88 27.78
N ALA A 981 -62.89 -3.97 28.08
CA ALA A 981 -62.79 -2.97 29.14
C ALA A 981 -62.85 -3.49 30.60
N ASN A 982 -62.66 -4.79 30.83
CA ASN A 982 -62.71 -5.43 32.16
C ASN A 982 -61.50 -6.35 32.45
N GLY A 983 -60.52 -6.45 31.55
CA GLY A 983 -59.25 -7.17 31.80
C GLY A 983 -58.14 -6.23 32.33
N PRO A 984 -57.07 -6.77 32.97
CA PRO A 984 -55.89 -5.97 33.31
C PRO A 984 -55.19 -5.50 32.03
N GLU A 985 -54.91 -4.19 31.91
CA GLU A 985 -54.34 -3.60 30.69
C GLU A 985 -52.94 -4.18 30.36
N VAL A 986 -52.85 -5.04 29.35
CA VAL A 986 -51.56 -5.60 28.85
C VAL A 986 -51.30 -5.39 27.35
N ASP A 987 -52.26 -4.88 26.57
CA ASP A 987 -52.03 -4.43 25.19
C ASP A 987 -52.70 -3.06 24.94
N LEU A 988 -51.87 -2.02 24.83
CA LEU A 988 -52.29 -0.64 24.54
C LEU A 988 -52.49 -0.38 23.04
N GLY A 989 -52.39 -1.42 22.20
CA GLY A 989 -52.48 -1.39 20.73
C GLY A 989 -51.13 -1.59 20.04
N HIS A 990 -50.02 -1.40 20.76
CA HIS A 990 -48.65 -1.55 20.29
C HIS A 990 -48.07 -2.90 20.73
N SER A 991 -48.50 -3.98 20.07
CA SER A 991 -48.00 -5.33 20.31
C SER A 991 -47.29 -5.91 19.08
N PRO A 992 -46.29 -6.79 19.26
CA PRO A 992 -45.63 -7.50 18.15
C PRO A 992 -46.61 -8.25 17.25
N GLU A 993 -47.74 -8.70 17.81
CA GLU A 993 -48.81 -9.34 17.04
C GLU A 993 -49.52 -8.35 16.11
N ASN A 994 -49.91 -7.17 16.60
CA ASN A 994 -50.48 -6.10 15.77
C ASN A 994 -49.52 -5.61 14.68
N HIS A 995 -48.19 -5.65 14.90
CA HIS A 995 -47.20 -5.36 13.86
C HIS A 995 -47.12 -6.47 12.80
N ALA A 996 -47.00 -7.73 13.22
CA ALA A 996 -46.97 -8.87 12.31
C ALA A 996 -48.25 -8.94 11.43
N ARG A 997 -49.40 -8.59 12.00
CA ARG A 997 -50.67 -8.43 11.27
C ARG A 997 -50.57 -7.40 10.14
N ILE A 998 -49.97 -6.23 10.39
CA ILE A 998 -49.80 -5.16 9.38
C ILE A 998 -48.79 -5.58 8.30
N GLU A 999 -47.67 -6.21 8.68
CA GLU A 999 -46.64 -6.67 7.75
C GLU A 999 -47.15 -7.73 6.78
N ALA A 1000 -47.87 -8.73 7.29
CA ALA A 1000 -48.46 -9.79 6.48
C ALA A 1000 -49.44 -9.24 5.43
N CYS A 1001 -50.30 -8.30 5.81
CA CYS A 1001 -51.22 -7.65 4.89
C CYS A 1001 -50.49 -6.89 3.77
N LEU A 1002 -49.44 -6.13 4.11
CA LEU A 1002 -48.64 -5.41 3.11
C LEU A 1002 -47.93 -6.34 2.12
N ALA A 1003 -47.30 -7.41 2.62
CA ALA A 1003 -46.57 -8.36 1.77
C ALA A 1003 -47.49 -9.04 0.74
N VAL A 1004 -48.69 -9.43 1.15
CA VAL A 1004 -49.70 -10.06 0.27
C VAL A 1004 -50.24 -9.08 -0.77
N LEU A 1005 -50.54 -7.84 -0.38
CA LEU A 1005 -51.09 -6.85 -1.32
C LEU A 1005 -50.04 -6.34 -2.33
N ALA A 1006 -48.77 -6.32 -1.93
CA ALA A 1006 -47.64 -6.08 -2.82
C ALA A 1006 -47.47 -7.19 -3.86
N SER A 1007 -47.52 -8.47 -3.44
CA SER A 1007 -47.37 -9.61 -4.37
C SER A 1007 -48.50 -9.74 -5.38
N ARG A 1008 -49.69 -9.19 -5.06
CA ARG A 1008 -50.85 -9.08 -5.96
C ARG A 1008 -50.87 -7.78 -6.79
N GLY A 1009 -49.85 -6.92 -6.69
CA GLY A 1009 -49.69 -5.72 -7.51
C GLY A 1009 -50.61 -4.54 -7.16
N TYR A 1010 -51.39 -4.61 -6.08
CA TYR A 1010 -52.36 -3.56 -5.71
C TYR A 1010 -51.73 -2.33 -5.04
N VAL A 1011 -50.54 -2.48 -4.42
CA VAL A 1011 -49.92 -1.45 -3.56
C VAL A 1011 -48.52 -1.10 -4.04
N ASP A 1012 -48.24 0.19 -4.18
CA ASP A 1012 -46.88 0.72 -4.34
C ASP A 1012 -46.22 0.77 -2.96
N MET A 1013 -45.38 -0.22 -2.69
CA MET A 1013 -44.64 -0.36 -1.43
C MET A 1013 -43.64 0.78 -1.16
N ASN A 1014 -43.36 1.65 -2.14
CA ASN A 1014 -42.56 2.86 -1.94
C ASN A 1014 -43.40 4.06 -1.53
N ARG A 1015 -44.74 3.95 -1.48
CA ARG A 1015 -45.68 5.04 -1.20
C ARG A 1015 -46.77 4.61 -0.19
N VAL A 1016 -46.36 3.98 0.90
CA VAL A 1016 -47.25 3.60 2.01
C VAL A 1016 -47.25 4.70 3.08
N VAL A 1017 -48.42 5.08 3.57
CA VAL A 1017 -48.62 6.00 4.70
C VAL A 1017 -49.52 5.36 5.76
N MET A 1018 -49.48 5.85 7.01
CA MET A 1018 -50.31 5.33 8.10
C MET A 1018 -51.14 6.43 8.76
N PHE A 1019 -52.37 6.10 9.14
CA PHE A 1019 -53.29 6.98 9.85
C PHE A 1019 -53.91 6.27 11.04
N GLY A 1020 -53.83 6.87 12.24
CA GLY A 1020 -54.34 6.29 13.48
C GLY A 1020 -55.13 7.28 14.34
N ASN A 1021 -56.12 6.78 15.07
CA ASN A 1021 -56.91 7.57 16.03
C ASN A 1021 -57.01 6.84 17.37
N SER A 1022 -57.01 7.59 18.48
CA SER A 1022 -57.08 7.05 19.85
C SER A 1022 -55.96 5.99 20.06
N ARG A 1023 -56.25 4.81 20.63
CA ARG A 1023 -55.25 3.74 20.82
C ARG A 1023 -54.59 3.25 19.53
N GLY A 1024 -55.29 3.30 18.39
CA GLY A 1024 -54.69 2.98 17.08
C GLY A 1024 -53.56 3.94 16.66
N GLY A 1025 -53.46 5.11 17.30
CA GLY A 1025 -52.32 6.02 17.16
C GLY A 1025 -51.01 5.43 17.69
N PHE A 1026 -51.03 4.65 18.78
CA PHE A 1026 -49.83 3.98 19.31
C PHE A 1026 -49.36 2.87 18.36
N THR A 1027 -50.29 2.06 17.81
CA THR A 1027 -49.95 1.08 16.77
C THR A 1027 -49.32 1.77 15.55
N THR A 1028 -49.86 2.92 15.12
CA THR A 1028 -49.29 3.70 14.00
C THR A 1028 -47.88 4.21 14.31
N ALA A 1029 -47.64 4.78 15.49
CA ALA A 1029 -46.33 5.33 15.85
C ALA A 1029 -45.25 4.22 15.93
N GLY A 1030 -45.56 3.11 16.59
CA GLY A 1030 -44.58 2.02 16.76
C GLY A 1030 -44.42 1.12 15.54
N SER A 1031 -45.48 0.88 14.75
CA SER A 1031 -45.32 0.20 13.45
C SER A 1031 -44.42 1.01 12.52
N ALA A 1032 -44.48 2.35 12.57
CA ALA A 1032 -43.62 3.20 11.76
C ALA A 1032 -42.14 3.17 12.20
N SER A 1033 -41.83 2.85 13.46
CA SER A 1033 -40.43 2.68 13.90
C SER A 1033 -39.82 1.37 13.39
N LEU A 1034 -40.62 0.30 13.29
CA LEU A 1034 -40.20 -1.01 12.77
C LEU A 1034 -40.22 -1.07 11.22
N LEU A 1035 -41.20 -0.44 10.59
CA LEU A 1035 -41.38 -0.42 9.12
C LEU A 1035 -40.84 0.85 8.45
N HIS A 1036 -39.89 1.52 9.11
CA HIS A 1036 -39.32 2.82 8.76
C HIS A 1036 -38.84 2.99 7.31
N SER A 1037 -38.47 1.90 6.62
CA SER A 1037 -38.08 1.94 5.20
C SER A 1037 -39.26 2.03 4.22
N ARG A 1038 -40.42 1.49 4.62
CA ARG A 1038 -41.63 1.32 3.79
C ARG A 1038 -42.66 2.44 4.03
N ILE A 1039 -42.80 2.91 5.26
CA ILE A 1039 -43.74 3.99 5.61
C ILE A 1039 -43.12 5.37 5.32
N LYS A 1040 -43.80 6.19 4.51
CA LYS A 1040 -43.31 7.52 4.08
C LYS A 1040 -43.90 8.70 4.86
N ALA A 1041 -45.06 8.53 5.49
CA ALA A 1041 -45.67 9.54 6.35
C ALA A 1041 -46.65 8.89 7.35
N ILE A 1042 -46.85 9.55 8.49
CA ILE A 1042 -47.84 9.15 9.52
C ILE A 1042 -48.74 10.32 9.90
N GLY A 1043 -50.01 10.05 10.20
CA GLY A 1043 -50.97 10.98 10.79
C GLY A 1043 -51.62 10.37 12.03
N ILE A 1044 -51.60 11.09 13.14
CA ILE A 1044 -52.18 10.65 14.42
C ILE A 1044 -53.17 11.71 14.90
N CYS A 1045 -54.38 11.31 15.28
CA CYS A 1045 -55.42 12.21 15.75
C CYS A 1045 -56.02 11.74 17.09
N ALA A 1046 -56.04 12.64 18.09
CA ALA A 1046 -56.61 12.40 19.42
C ALA A 1046 -56.08 11.15 20.17
N GLY A 1047 -54.83 10.74 19.93
CA GLY A 1047 -54.10 9.85 20.82
C GLY A 1047 -53.58 10.63 22.03
N GLY A 1048 -54.08 10.33 23.23
CA GLY A 1048 -53.64 10.99 24.45
C GLY A 1048 -52.31 10.41 24.93
N VAL A 1049 -51.21 11.14 24.72
CA VAL A 1049 -49.89 10.78 25.26
C VAL A 1049 -49.94 10.93 26.78
N ARG A 1050 -49.76 9.84 27.53
CA ARG A 1050 -49.51 9.89 28.98
C ARG A 1050 -48.06 10.28 29.20
N SER A 1051 -47.75 11.00 30.27
CA SER A 1051 -46.38 11.46 30.58
C SER A 1051 -45.38 10.37 30.99
N GLU A 1052 -45.79 9.10 30.89
CA GLU A 1052 -45.06 7.91 31.35
C GLU A 1052 -44.83 6.88 30.21
N GLU A 1053 -45.23 7.23 28.97
CA GLU A 1053 -45.10 6.41 27.75
C GLU A 1053 -44.21 7.09 26.69
#